data_AF-A0A1T4RUU2-F1
#
_entry.id   AF-A0A1T4RUU2-F1
#
_cell.length_a   1.000
_cell.length_b   1.000
_cell.length_c   1.000
_cell.angle_alpha   90.00
_cell.angle_beta   90.00
_cell.angle_gamma   90.00
#
_symmetry.space_group_name_H-M   'P 1'
#
loop_
_entity.id
_entity.type
_entity.pdbx_description
1 polymer ?
#
loop_
_entity_poly.entity_id
_entity_poly.type
_entity_poly.pdbx_seq_one_letter_code
_entity_poly.pdbx_strand_id
1 'polypeptide(L)'
;MVSSIAKISRPHLPKVYLRERLFAHLDSVAEKPLVWLTAPGGSGKTTLVTSWLDSRKRPSLWFQADEGDTDLAAFFYYLGEAAKPFAPRQKKILPLLTPEYLQGVAVFARRYFEKLFSLLPPASVVVFDNYQDVPDGSGFHEMMAHALESIPAGSQVIIISRCEPHPQLSRFVANNRLHLITWEDVRFTLPESREFLCGHGGEPISDNALELFHTKSEGWAAGLVLLTARSRFANDAAAPELILTPREVFDYFAHEIFIKTDQSVQEVLLQTAFLRKVDPGLAEALTGIGGVNQMLETLRRNNFFTQKYDQDYQYHPLFHEFLQTLAKERFSQAKITAIRHKAALLLAEAGQVEEAAELYLDAGDWEAVSALIVAKAPDLVAQGRRKTLAGWMEKLPEGYAEATPWLLYWKGISRMHLDPYHARNCLVKAFEQFKQQDDQAGMLNAWAVISDSLMYGWGEQREPWIRAFDEILAAHPVFPSRELEVRCTVSMFNMLMLWTTLREDLPVWEAKATAIAAQCQHPLLYMQVNHALMIYHLWLGSFNKAGTILRALRRPDSAPDDEPLAHLLWYDCHAMYAWVLADHEVCFEAVRNGLALSARTGVHVMDPYLNKYGISAAVSLGFPGFARELIDTYATRPRLNTMSRSFYYYLSSLTAWGEGDARRAIEDARQTLDLLKDLDSRVGAYCTCVLLAVACYDQGDHEEAAYHLNKSLERCIEGSYLQFITLFFMGRAALDAGDEQEAARLLRISLAVGVRQGFMNFAYWHNPTMARLCAFALEQGIETDYVRKLILLHRMQPSGRALDCPDWPWPVKIYTLGRFELLVNGVLVGKPDSAVASKPLLLLKAVIAQGGVDVPQEMMADLLWPEADGDQARRSFDTTLHRLRKMLGHEQALTIRNGRLNLDPTLVWLDVRAFDSCFNQLSPVVEESIKPEQVSLYERALALYKGSFLPVDRTEGWSLDCRERLRGRFVRLVVALGCFWEQHKKYERALECYRLSLEADASSEELCRHLMSCLMLLDRHAEALVVFEQCRRNLLAVLGVEPSPATLALVTAIRAVCR
;
A
#
# COMPACT_ATOMS: atom_id res chain seq x y z
N MET A 1 17.13 30.79 -28.58
CA MET A 1 16.14 30.02 -29.35
C MET A 1 16.65 28.60 -29.36
N VAL A 2 15.92 27.66 -28.75
CA VAL A 2 16.31 26.24 -28.72
C VAL A 2 16.05 25.70 -30.13
N SER A 3 17.02 25.02 -30.76
CA SER A 3 16.81 24.40 -32.08
C SER A 3 15.61 23.45 -32.01
N SER A 4 14.69 23.55 -32.96
CA SER A 4 13.47 22.73 -32.97
C SER A 4 13.83 21.24 -33.05
N ILE A 5 13.40 20.42 -32.09
CA ILE A 5 13.63 18.97 -32.13
C ILE A 5 12.84 18.39 -33.31
N ALA A 6 13.55 17.70 -34.20
CA ALA A 6 13.00 17.04 -35.39
C ALA A 6 11.74 16.22 -35.16
N LYS A 7 11.83 15.37 -34.13
CA LYS A 7 10.83 14.39 -33.74
C LYS A 7 9.46 14.99 -33.50
N ILE A 8 9.41 16.28 -33.18
CA ILE A 8 8.18 17.00 -32.79
C ILE A 8 7.85 18.18 -33.73
N SER A 9 8.61 18.31 -34.83
CA SER A 9 8.50 19.45 -35.75
C SER A 9 7.83 19.02 -37.05
N ARG A 10 6.83 19.79 -37.47
CA ARG A 10 6.11 19.55 -38.72
C ARG A 10 6.95 19.99 -39.93
N PRO A 11 6.97 19.22 -41.04
CA PRO A 11 7.70 19.60 -42.25
C PRO A 11 7.15 20.90 -42.88
N HIS A 12 8.04 21.72 -43.45
CA HIS A 12 7.65 22.91 -44.20
C HIS A 12 7.79 22.68 -45.72
N LEU A 13 6.68 22.85 -46.45
CA LEU A 13 6.61 22.52 -47.87
C LEU A 13 6.45 23.79 -48.74
N PRO A 14 7.43 24.14 -49.59
CA PRO A 14 7.44 25.44 -50.28
C PRO A 14 6.53 25.51 -51.52
N LYS A 15 6.34 24.40 -52.24
CA LYS A 15 5.44 24.29 -53.40
C LYS A 15 4.79 22.91 -53.38
N VAL A 16 3.49 22.86 -53.15
CA VAL A 16 2.72 21.62 -53.09
C VAL A 16 1.54 21.72 -54.03
N TYR A 17 1.33 20.69 -54.85
CA TYR A 17 0.09 20.53 -55.58
C TYR A 17 -1.00 20.10 -54.60
N LEU A 18 -2.03 20.93 -54.47
CA LEU A 18 -3.12 20.70 -53.53
C LEU A 18 -4.07 19.65 -54.10
N ARG A 19 -4.22 18.54 -53.37
CA ARG A 19 -5.04 17.42 -53.80
C ARG A 19 -6.45 17.58 -53.23
N GLU A 20 -7.23 18.50 -53.78
CA GLU A 20 -8.55 18.88 -53.24
C GLU A 20 -9.51 17.68 -53.08
N ARG A 21 -9.43 16.65 -53.93
CA ARG A 21 -10.16 15.39 -53.74
C ARG A 21 -9.85 14.73 -52.40
N LEU A 22 -8.58 14.67 -52.02
CA LEU A 22 -8.14 14.08 -50.75
C LEU A 22 -8.36 15.01 -49.57
N PHE A 23 -8.31 16.32 -49.77
CA PHE A 23 -8.74 17.28 -48.75
C PHE A 23 -10.22 17.11 -48.44
N ALA A 24 -11.07 16.99 -49.46
CA ALA A 24 -12.50 16.72 -49.29
C ALA A 24 -12.75 15.37 -48.58
N HIS A 25 -11.93 14.34 -48.84
CA HIS A 25 -12.00 13.06 -48.12
C HIS A 25 -11.59 13.21 -46.65
N LEU A 26 -10.52 13.95 -46.34
CA LEU A 26 -10.13 14.23 -44.95
C LEU A 26 -11.16 15.10 -44.22
N ASP A 27 -11.77 16.05 -44.92
CA ASP A 27 -12.83 16.91 -44.40
C ASP A 27 -14.12 16.12 -44.12
N SER A 28 -14.48 15.15 -44.98
CA SER A 28 -15.69 14.32 -44.79
C SER A 28 -15.57 13.36 -43.60
N VAL A 29 -14.36 13.08 -43.14
CA VAL A 29 -14.08 12.24 -41.98
C VAL A 29 -13.56 13.03 -40.79
N ALA A 30 -13.74 14.36 -40.76
CA ALA A 30 -13.27 15.23 -39.68
C ALA A 30 -13.88 14.88 -38.31
N GLU A 31 -15.08 14.27 -38.28
CA GLU A 31 -15.74 13.79 -37.06
C GLU A 31 -15.20 12.44 -36.57
N LYS A 32 -14.43 11.71 -37.40
CA LYS A 32 -13.80 10.46 -36.99
C LYS A 32 -12.61 10.78 -36.07
N PRO A 33 -12.56 10.20 -34.86
CA PRO A 33 -11.51 10.51 -33.90
C PRO A 33 -10.14 9.98 -34.35
N LEU A 34 -10.10 8.90 -35.13
CA LEU A 34 -8.88 8.28 -35.62
C LEU A 34 -8.93 8.08 -37.13
N VAL A 35 -7.89 8.54 -37.83
CA VAL A 35 -7.69 8.31 -39.26
C VAL A 35 -6.36 7.61 -39.45
N TRP A 36 -6.36 6.48 -40.15
CA TRP A 36 -5.16 5.76 -40.53
C TRP A 36 -4.90 5.95 -42.01
N LEU A 37 -3.71 6.42 -42.36
CA LEU A 37 -3.29 6.64 -43.74
C LEU A 37 -2.14 5.72 -44.08
N THR A 38 -2.43 4.71 -44.90
CA THR A 38 -1.48 3.69 -45.35
C THR A 38 -1.21 3.81 -46.84
N ALA A 39 0.06 3.93 -47.21
CA ALA A 39 0.52 3.90 -48.60
C ALA A 39 2.05 3.66 -48.67
N PRO A 40 2.60 3.22 -49.81
CA PRO A 40 4.04 3.04 -49.99
C PRO A 40 4.87 4.31 -49.73
N GLY A 41 6.19 4.14 -49.54
CA GLY A 41 7.12 5.27 -49.45
C GLY A 41 7.07 6.16 -50.71
N GLY A 42 7.25 7.47 -50.59
CA GLY A 42 7.24 8.39 -51.73
C GLY A 42 5.87 8.69 -52.36
N SER A 43 4.76 8.18 -51.79
CA SER A 43 3.39 8.46 -52.26
C SER A 43 2.85 9.85 -51.90
N GLY A 44 3.56 10.60 -51.05
CA GLY A 44 3.15 11.94 -50.61
C GLY A 44 2.22 11.98 -49.40
N LYS A 45 2.18 10.93 -48.56
CA LYS A 45 1.37 10.89 -47.32
C LYS A 45 1.61 12.08 -46.39
N THR A 46 2.85 12.28 -45.98
CA THR A 46 3.29 13.39 -45.12
C THR A 46 2.97 14.74 -45.78
N THR A 47 3.20 14.85 -47.09
CA THR A 47 2.87 16.04 -47.90
C THR A 47 1.38 16.35 -47.91
N LEU A 48 0.53 15.33 -48.03
CA LEU A 48 -0.92 15.46 -48.04
C LEU A 48 -1.45 15.98 -46.71
N VAL A 49 -1.08 15.34 -45.60
CA VAL A 49 -1.56 15.75 -44.26
C VAL A 49 -1.04 17.14 -43.92
N THR A 50 0.23 17.43 -44.21
CA THR A 50 0.82 18.75 -43.99
C THR A 50 0.11 19.83 -44.82
N SER A 51 -0.08 19.64 -46.12
CA SER A 51 -0.74 20.66 -46.95
C SER A 51 -2.23 20.85 -46.60
N TRP A 52 -2.91 19.79 -46.16
CA TRP A 52 -4.29 19.86 -45.67
C TRP A 52 -4.39 20.71 -44.39
N LEU A 53 -3.50 20.47 -43.42
CA LEU A 53 -3.45 21.23 -42.16
C LEU A 53 -3.18 22.72 -42.41
N ASP A 54 -2.31 23.07 -43.37
CA ASP A 54 -2.05 24.47 -43.77
C ASP A 54 -3.27 25.10 -44.43
N SER A 55 -3.87 24.40 -45.41
CA SER A 55 -5.04 24.89 -46.15
C SER A 55 -6.24 25.15 -45.22
N ARG A 56 -6.46 24.26 -44.25
CA ARG A 56 -7.58 24.36 -43.29
C ARG A 56 -7.23 25.12 -42.00
N LYS A 57 -5.98 25.58 -41.85
CA LYS A 57 -5.45 26.29 -40.67
C LYS A 57 -5.78 25.59 -39.34
N ARG A 58 -5.73 24.26 -39.33
CA ARG A 58 -6.04 23.49 -38.11
C ARG A 58 -4.84 23.49 -37.16
N PRO A 59 -5.02 23.78 -35.86
CA PRO A 59 -3.95 23.61 -34.87
C PRO A 59 -3.48 22.16 -34.87
N SER A 60 -2.17 21.93 -34.95
CA SER A 60 -1.62 20.59 -35.07
C SER A 60 -0.44 20.35 -34.14
N LEU A 61 -0.45 19.21 -33.45
CA LEU A 61 0.73 18.65 -32.81
C LEU A 61 1.29 17.56 -33.72
N TRP A 62 2.60 17.60 -33.98
CA TRP A 62 3.27 16.64 -34.85
C TRP A 62 4.24 15.79 -34.04
N PHE A 63 4.22 14.48 -34.26
CA PHE A 63 5.14 13.52 -33.66
C PHE A 63 5.60 12.52 -34.72
N GLN A 64 6.90 12.35 -34.87
CA GLN A 64 7.48 11.35 -35.74
C GLN A 64 7.90 10.14 -34.91
N ALA A 65 7.31 8.99 -35.19
CA ALA A 65 7.64 7.73 -34.51
C ALA A 65 8.93 7.13 -35.09
N ASP A 66 9.73 6.51 -34.22
CA ASP A 66 10.93 5.75 -34.57
C ASP A 66 11.16 4.59 -33.58
N GLU A 67 12.18 3.77 -33.84
CA GLU A 67 12.54 2.62 -32.99
C GLU A 67 12.80 3.00 -31.51
N GLY A 68 13.22 4.23 -31.24
CA GLY A 68 13.46 4.74 -29.90
C GLY A 68 12.18 4.85 -29.04
N ASP A 69 11.00 4.90 -29.66
CA ASP A 69 9.71 4.98 -28.95
C ASP A 69 9.27 3.65 -28.31
N THR A 70 10.04 2.58 -28.52
CA THR A 70 9.96 1.35 -27.71
C THR A 70 10.28 1.60 -26.23
N ASP A 71 11.02 2.67 -25.93
CA ASP A 71 11.09 3.29 -24.61
C ASP A 71 9.88 4.21 -24.40
N LEU A 72 8.84 3.70 -23.75
CA LEU A 72 7.61 4.45 -23.48
C LEU A 72 7.87 5.77 -22.75
N ALA A 73 8.88 5.82 -21.87
CA ALA A 73 9.23 7.04 -21.17
C ALA A 73 9.81 8.09 -22.14
N ALA A 74 10.62 7.67 -23.11
CA ALA A 74 11.12 8.56 -24.17
C ALA A 74 9.98 9.08 -25.06
N PHE A 75 9.04 8.21 -25.43
CA PHE A 75 7.84 8.60 -26.17
C PHE A 75 7.05 9.69 -25.43
N PHE A 76 6.68 9.46 -24.17
CA PHE A 76 5.93 10.44 -23.37
C PHE A 76 6.73 11.71 -23.09
N TYR A 77 8.05 11.62 -22.94
CA TYR A 77 8.91 12.80 -22.80
C TYR A 77 8.82 13.68 -24.04
N TYR A 78 9.08 13.13 -25.24
CA TYR A 78 9.05 13.89 -26.49
C TYR A 78 7.66 14.39 -26.85
N LEU A 79 6.61 13.61 -26.60
CA LEU A 79 5.23 14.07 -26.79
C LEU A 79 4.92 15.27 -25.88
N GLY A 80 5.52 15.30 -24.68
CA GLY A 80 5.42 16.42 -23.76
C GLY A 80 6.17 17.66 -24.25
N GLU A 81 7.36 17.47 -24.83
CA GLU A 81 8.11 18.54 -25.51
C GLU A 81 7.31 19.12 -26.69
N ALA A 82 6.64 18.27 -27.47
CA ALA A 82 5.77 18.68 -28.58
C ALA A 82 4.57 19.54 -28.12
N ALA A 83 4.11 19.33 -26.89
CA ALA A 83 2.98 20.05 -26.31
C ALA A 83 3.38 21.42 -25.71
N LYS A 84 4.65 21.64 -25.35
CA LYS A 84 5.13 22.89 -24.72
C LYS A 84 4.70 24.19 -25.43
N PRO A 85 4.74 24.28 -26.78
CA PRO A 85 4.31 25.49 -27.48
C PRO A 85 2.86 25.89 -27.23
N PHE A 86 1.99 24.95 -26.86
CA PHE A 86 0.57 25.20 -26.57
C PHE A 86 0.33 25.69 -25.13
N ALA A 87 1.31 25.55 -24.21
CA ALA A 87 1.20 25.99 -22.82
C ALA A 87 2.49 26.69 -22.31
N PRO A 88 2.94 27.81 -22.93
CA PRO A 88 4.25 28.40 -22.69
C PRO A 88 4.47 28.98 -21.27
N ARG A 89 3.40 29.16 -20.48
CA ARG A 89 3.47 29.72 -19.12
C ARG A 89 3.61 28.65 -18.02
N GLN A 90 3.53 27.36 -18.35
CA GLN A 90 3.63 26.26 -17.39
C GLN A 90 4.97 25.55 -17.54
N LYS A 91 5.78 25.48 -16.47
CA LYS A 91 7.11 24.84 -16.50
C LYS A 91 7.05 23.31 -16.54
N LYS A 92 6.02 22.69 -15.96
CA LYS A 92 5.71 21.25 -16.04
C LYS A 92 4.25 21.11 -16.47
N ILE A 93 4.03 20.52 -17.65
CA ILE A 93 2.73 20.52 -18.32
C ILE A 93 2.11 19.11 -18.31
N LEU A 94 2.94 18.09 -18.52
CA LEU A 94 2.55 16.69 -18.61
C LEU A 94 3.44 15.82 -17.69
N PRO A 95 2.88 14.76 -17.10
CA PRO A 95 3.61 13.90 -16.17
C PRO A 95 4.65 13.02 -16.90
N LEU A 96 5.72 12.66 -16.20
CA LEU A 96 6.72 11.71 -16.70
C LEU A 96 6.30 10.28 -16.33
N LEU A 97 6.63 9.32 -17.19
CA LEU A 97 6.44 7.90 -16.88
C LEU A 97 7.57 7.42 -15.96
N THR A 98 7.34 7.50 -14.66
CA THR A 98 8.25 7.01 -13.62
C THR A 98 7.98 5.53 -13.28
N PRO A 99 8.91 4.82 -12.62
CA PRO A 99 8.78 3.39 -12.34
C PRO A 99 7.49 2.97 -11.62
N GLU A 100 6.89 3.85 -10.83
CA GLU A 100 5.70 3.52 -10.03
C GLU A 100 4.44 3.38 -10.90
N TYR A 101 4.46 3.89 -12.13
CA TYR A 101 3.40 3.71 -13.13
C TYR A 101 3.54 2.44 -13.96
N LEU A 102 4.62 1.66 -13.82
CA LEU A 102 4.86 0.48 -14.67
C LEU A 102 3.77 -0.59 -14.54
N GLN A 103 3.11 -0.70 -13.38
CA GLN A 103 1.97 -1.61 -13.19
C GLN A 103 0.66 -1.08 -13.80
N GLY A 104 0.59 0.22 -14.11
CA GLY A 104 -0.61 0.92 -14.57
C GLY A 104 -0.40 1.75 -15.83
N VAL A 105 0.51 1.33 -16.73
CA VAL A 105 0.88 2.10 -17.95
C VAL A 105 -0.34 2.46 -18.80
N ALA A 106 -1.33 1.57 -18.91
CA ALA A 106 -2.57 1.84 -19.64
C ALA A 106 -3.37 3.01 -19.04
N VAL A 107 -3.47 3.07 -17.70
CA VAL A 107 -4.16 4.15 -16.97
C VAL A 107 -3.37 5.45 -17.09
N PHE A 108 -2.05 5.39 -16.95
CA PHE A 108 -1.15 6.52 -17.17
C PHE A 108 -1.32 7.08 -18.59
N ALA A 109 -1.30 6.22 -19.62
CA ALA A 109 -1.40 6.62 -21.01
C ALA A 109 -2.72 7.34 -21.33
N ARG A 110 -3.85 6.83 -20.82
CA ARG A 110 -5.16 7.50 -20.95
C ARG A 110 -5.14 8.89 -20.34
N ARG A 111 -4.76 9.01 -19.06
CA ARG A 111 -4.70 10.29 -18.33
C ARG A 111 -3.74 11.28 -18.98
N TYR A 112 -2.60 10.79 -19.47
CA TYR A 112 -1.63 11.58 -20.21
C TYR A 112 -2.28 12.18 -21.46
N PHE A 113 -3.00 11.37 -22.25
CA PHE A 113 -3.67 11.85 -23.47
C PHE A 113 -4.85 12.78 -23.16
N GLU A 114 -5.65 12.51 -22.12
CA GLU A 114 -6.70 13.44 -21.65
C GLU A 114 -6.11 14.80 -21.31
N LYS A 115 -5.01 14.82 -20.54
CA LYS A 115 -4.30 16.05 -20.20
C LYS A 115 -3.71 16.71 -21.43
N LEU A 116 -3.08 15.96 -22.33
CA LEU A 116 -2.53 16.44 -23.60
C LEU A 116 -3.61 17.17 -24.40
N PHE A 117 -4.75 16.53 -24.66
CA PHE A 117 -5.84 17.15 -25.42
C PHE A 117 -6.46 18.35 -24.69
N SER A 118 -6.47 18.38 -23.35
CA SER A 118 -6.94 19.55 -22.59
C SER A 118 -6.07 20.80 -22.78
N LEU A 119 -4.82 20.62 -23.20
CA LEU A 119 -3.87 21.70 -23.46
C LEU A 119 -3.92 22.19 -24.90
N LEU A 120 -4.44 21.35 -25.81
CA LEU A 120 -4.55 21.68 -27.22
C LEU A 120 -5.81 22.53 -27.47
N PRO A 121 -5.78 23.47 -28.44
CA PRO A 121 -6.96 24.21 -28.84
C PRO A 121 -8.08 23.29 -29.38
N PRO A 122 -9.36 23.72 -29.32
CA PRO A 122 -10.46 22.98 -29.95
C PRO A 122 -10.18 22.66 -31.43
N ALA A 123 -10.66 21.50 -31.89
CA ALA A 123 -10.44 21.00 -33.25
C ALA A 123 -8.98 20.72 -33.64
N SER A 124 -8.09 20.57 -32.65
CA SER A 124 -6.69 20.18 -32.88
C SER A 124 -6.55 18.81 -33.54
N VAL A 125 -5.50 18.66 -34.35
CA VAL A 125 -5.11 17.39 -34.96
C VAL A 125 -3.77 16.95 -34.38
N VAL A 126 -3.70 15.74 -33.85
CA VAL A 126 -2.42 15.11 -33.46
C VAL A 126 -1.99 14.16 -34.57
N VAL A 127 -0.80 14.36 -35.12
CA VAL A 127 -0.28 13.53 -36.21
C VAL A 127 0.87 12.67 -35.71
N PHE A 128 0.76 11.35 -35.88
CA PHE A 128 1.84 10.39 -35.70
C PHE A 128 2.36 9.96 -37.08
N ASP A 129 3.52 10.45 -37.49
CA ASP A 129 4.16 10.11 -38.76
C ASP A 129 5.16 8.96 -38.60
N ASN A 130 5.36 8.17 -39.66
CA ASN A 130 6.23 7.00 -39.71
C ASN A 130 5.94 5.94 -38.62
N TYR A 131 4.68 5.68 -38.31
CA TYR A 131 4.29 4.72 -37.27
C TYR A 131 4.85 3.30 -37.48
N GLN A 132 5.16 2.92 -38.73
CA GLN A 132 5.76 1.62 -39.05
C GLN A 132 7.19 1.42 -38.51
N ASP A 133 7.87 2.48 -38.10
CA ASP A 133 9.26 2.41 -37.65
C ASP A 133 9.37 1.89 -36.20
N VAL A 134 8.24 1.74 -35.49
CA VAL A 134 8.17 1.07 -34.18
C VAL A 134 7.95 -0.43 -34.35
N PRO A 135 8.79 -1.31 -33.77
CA PRO A 135 8.63 -2.77 -33.89
C PRO A 135 7.37 -3.34 -33.22
N ASP A 136 6.73 -4.31 -33.88
CA ASP A 136 5.49 -5.00 -33.43
C ASP A 136 5.60 -5.68 -32.06
N GLY A 137 6.81 -6.15 -31.68
CA GLY A 137 7.06 -6.85 -30.42
C GLY A 137 7.11 -5.95 -29.17
N SER A 138 6.85 -4.65 -29.33
CA SER A 138 6.92 -3.68 -28.24
C SER A 138 5.57 -3.47 -27.53
N GLY A 139 5.61 -3.17 -26.22
CA GLY A 139 4.41 -2.77 -25.46
C GLY A 139 3.83 -1.40 -25.89
N PHE A 140 4.43 -0.75 -26.89
CA PHE A 140 4.02 0.55 -27.42
C PHE A 140 2.64 0.50 -28.09
N HIS A 141 2.36 -0.51 -28.92
CA HIS A 141 1.09 -0.57 -29.65
C HIS A 141 -0.10 -0.83 -28.73
N GLU A 142 0.08 -1.63 -27.68
CA GLU A 142 -0.92 -1.84 -26.63
C GLU A 142 -1.16 -0.55 -25.84
N MET A 143 -0.09 0.14 -25.43
CA MET A 143 -0.17 1.44 -24.78
C MET A 143 -0.92 2.47 -25.65
N MET A 144 -0.59 2.55 -26.95
CA MET A 144 -1.25 3.45 -27.90
C MET A 144 -2.74 3.11 -28.07
N ALA A 145 -3.11 1.83 -28.10
CA ALA A 145 -4.51 1.44 -28.16
C ALA A 145 -5.30 1.97 -26.96
N HIS A 146 -4.73 1.93 -25.75
CA HIS A 146 -5.35 2.54 -24.56
C HIS A 146 -5.36 4.06 -24.61
N ALA A 147 -4.26 4.70 -25.03
CA ALA A 147 -4.16 6.16 -25.14
C ALA A 147 -5.22 6.75 -26.07
N LEU A 148 -5.40 6.16 -27.26
CA LEU A 148 -6.31 6.61 -28.30
C LEU A 148 -7.81 6.45 -27.94
N GLU A 149 -8.14 5.73 -26.87
CA GLU A 149 -9.53 5.69 -26.37
C GLU A 149 -9.99 7.06 -25.88
N SER A 150 -9.04 7.87 -25.39
CA SER A 150 -9.25 9.13 -24.67
C SER A 150 -9.34 10.35 -25.59
N ILE A 151 -9.40 10.14 -26.91
CA ILE A 151 -9.55 11.24 -27.88
C ILE A 151 -10.92 11.91 -27.65
N PRO A 152 -10.96 13.20 -27.25
CA PRO A 152 -12.22 13.89 -26.99
C PRO A 152 -12.98 14.18 -28.29
N ALA A 153 -14.29 14.39 -28.16
CA ALA A 153 -15.12 14.79 -29.30
C ALA A 153 -14.60 16.10 -29.92
N GLY A 154 -14.49 16.12 -31.25
CA GLY A 154 -13.98 17.28 -32.01
C GLY A 154 -12.46 17.29 -32.22
N SER A 155 -11.68 16.48 -31.49
CA SER A 155 -10.26 16.28 -31.77
C SER A 155 -10.05 15.08 -32.68
N GLN A 156 -8.94 15.09 -33.43
CA GLN A 156 -8.63 14.02 -34.38
C GLN A 156 -7.16 13.59 -34.25
N VAL A 157 -6.93 12.29 -34.34
CA VAL A 157 -5.59 11.71 -34.47
C VAL A 157 -5.43 11.16 -35.88
N ILE A 158 -4.35 11.53 -36.56
CA ILE A 158 -3.97 10.98 -37.87
C ILE A 158 -2.70 10.17 -37.70
N ILE A 159 -2.75 8.89 -38.04
CA ILE A 159 -1.58 8.01 -38.05
C ILE A 159 -1.18 7.77 -39.50
N ILE A 160 0.07 8.11 -39.84
CA ILE A 160 0.66 7.90 -41.15
C ILE A 160 1.60 6.69 -41.05
N SER A 161 1.35 5.68 -41.90
CA SER A 161 2.11 4.44 -41.91
C SER A 161 2.34 3.92 -43.33
N ARG A 162 3.28 2.97 -43.47
CA ARG A 162 3.43 2.13 -44.67
C ARG A 162 2.72 0.79 -44.53
N CYS A 163 2.29 0.47 -43.31
CA CYS A 163 1.65 -0.79 -42.96
C CYS A 163 0.19 -0.54 -42.57
N GLU A 164 -0.62 -1.60 -42.65
CA GLU A 164 -1.99 -1.61 -42.13
C GLU A 164 -2.03 -1.37 -40.61
N PRO A 165 -3.19 -0.96 -40.05
CA PRO A 165 -3.35 -0.80 -38.60
C PRO A 165 -2.96 -2.05 -37.82
N HIS A 166 -2.15 -1.87 -36.77
CA HIS A 166 -1.74 -2.97 -35.89
C HIS A 166 -2.96 -3.68 -35.25
N PRO A 167 -2.95 -5.01 -35.03
CA PRO A 167 -4.09 -5.75 -34.49
C PRO A 167 -4.66 -5.23 -33.17
N GLN A 168 -3.83 -4.59 -32.34
CA GLN A 168 -4.25 -3.92 -31.09
C GLN A 168 -5.28 -2.78 -31.32
N LEU A 169 -5.35 -2.23 -32.54
CA LEU A 169 -6.31 -1.20 -32.94
C LEU A 169 -7.59 -1.76 -33.56
N SER A 170 -7.74 -3.08 -33.68
CA SER A 170 -8.90 -3.75 -34.28
C SER A 170 -10.25 -3.31 -33.69
N ARG A 171 -10.29 -3.02 -32.38
CA ARG A 171 -11.48 -2.47 -31.71
C ARG A 171 -11.95 -1.14 -32.30
N PHE A 172 -11.03 -0.27 -32.73
CA PHE A 172 -11.40 1.01 -33.34
C PHE A 172 -12.01 0.82 -34.73
N VAL A 173 -11.56 -0.20 -35.47
CA VAL A 173 -12.15 -0.61 -36.74
C VAL A 173 -13.55 -1.18 -36.49
N ALA A 174 -13.69 -2.14 -35.57
CA ALA A 174 -14.97 -2.79 -35.25
C ALA A 174 -16.05 -1.80 -34.76
N ASN A 175 -15.64 -0.78 -33.99
CA ASN A 175 -16.54 0.26 -33.48
C ASN A 175 -16.70 1.46 -34.41
N ASN A 176 -16.23 1.39 -35.66
CA ASN A 176 -16.30 2.47 -36.66
C ASN A 176 -15.71 3.81 -36.17
N ARG A 177 -14.70 3.76 -35.27
CA ARG A 177 -13.96 4.91 -34.73
C ARG A 177 -12.68 5.23 -35.52
N LEU A 178 -12.16 4.27 -36.28
CA LEU A 178 -11.02 4.42 -37.17
C LEU A 178 -11.50 4.47 -38.62
N HIS A 179 -11.08 5.50 -39.38
CA HIS A 179 -11.25 5.56 -40.83
C HIS A 179 -9.93 5.23 -41.54
N LEU A 180 -9.97 4.31 -42.51
CA LEU A 180 -8.79 3.86 -43.25
C LEU A 180 -8.73 4.56 -44.62
N ILE A 181 -7.60 5.21 -44.90
CA ILE A 181 -7.24 5.77 -46.21
C ILE A 181 -6.10 4.92 -46.76
N THR A 182 -6.35 4.25 -47.88
CA THR A 182 -5.45 3.25 -48.45
C THR A 182 -4.63 3.79 -49.61
N TRP A 183 -3.74 2.97 -50.15
CA TRP A 183 -2.98 3.27 -51.36
C TRP A 183 -3.88 3.62 -52.55
N GLU A 184 -5.02 2.94 -52.70
CA GLU A 184 -5.95 3.16 -53.82
C GLU A 184 -6.57 4.55 -53.80
N ASP A 185 -6.78 5.11 -52.61
CA ASP A 185 -7.27 6.47 -52.42
C ASP A 185 -6.20 7.50 -52.75
N VAL A 186 -4.96 7.25 -52.29
CA VAL A 186 -3.84 8.20 -52.29
C VAL A 186 -3.07 8.23 -53.61
N ARG A 187 -3.17 7.25 -54.50
CA ARG A 187 -2.54 7.34 -55.83
C ARG A 187 -3.02 8.58 -56.60
N PHE A 188 -2.13 9.19 -57.38
CA PHE A 188 -2.51 10.28 -58.26
C PHE A 188 -3.49 9.75 -59.31
N THR A 189 -4.53 10.50 -59.61
CA THR A 189 -5.38 10.23 -60.78
C THR A 189 -4.71 10.77 -62.05
N LEU A 190 -5.14 10.34 -63.24
CA LEU A 190 -4.60 10.89 -64.50
C LEU A 190 -4.80 12.42 -64.59
N PRO A 191 -5.97 13.00 -64.21
CA PRO A 191 -6.12 14.46 -64.11
C PRO A 191 -5.19 15.11 -63.09
N GLU A 192 -5.06 14.53 -61.88
CA GLU A 192 -4.12 15.04 -60.86
C GLU A 192 -2.68 14.98 -61.35
N SER A 193 -2.31 13.93 -62.09
CA SER A 193 -0.97 13.77 -62.67
C SER A 193 -0.69 14.87 -63.70
N ARG A 194 -1.68 15.22 -64.54
CA ARG A 194 -1.58 16.33 -65.49
C ARG A 194 -1.31 17.65 -64.78
N GLU A 195 -2.16 18.01 -63.83
CA GLU A 195 -2.06 19.29 -63.13
C GLU A 195 -0.81 19.38 -62.26
N PHE A 196 -0.44 18.28 -61.59
CA PHE A 196 0.79 18.16 -60.84
C PHE A 196 2.02 18.45 -61.72
N LEU A 197 2.11 17.84 -62.90
CA LEU A 197 3.26 18.01 -63.78
C LEU A 197 3.26 19.38 -64.49
N CYS A 198 2.09 19.90 -64.90
CA CYS A 198 1.97 21.22 -65.54
C CYS A 198 2.23 22.39 -64.55
N GLY A 199 1.89 22.24 -63.28
CA GLY A 199 2.11 23.27 -62.24
C GLY A 199 3.58 23.47 -61.82
N HIS A 200 4.49 22.59 -62.26
CA HIS A 200 5.91 22.57 -61.86
C HIS A 200 6.86 23.41 -62.77
N GLY A 201 6.33 24.34 -63.56
CA GLY A 201 7.12 25.29 -64.35
C GLY A 201 8.01 24.65 -65.41
N GLY A 202 7.65 23.46 -65.92
CA GLY A 202 8.31 22.81 -67.05
C GLY A 202 7.54 23.02 -68.35
N GLU A 203 8.18 22.71 -69.48
CA GLU A 203 7.54 22.66 -70.80
C GLU A 203 6.32 21.71 -70.79
N PRO A 204 5.27 22.01 -71.58
CA PRO A 204 4.07 21.18 -71.64
C PRO A 204 4.42 19.77 -72.10
N ILE A 205 4.18 18.78 -71.23
CA ILE A 205 4.33 17.35 -71.54
C ILE A 205 3.20 16.95 -72.49
N SER A 206 3.52 16.19 -73.54
CA SER A 206 2.52 15.68 -74.48
C SER A 206 1.59 14.66 -73.81
N ASP A 207 0.35 14.56 -74.28
CA ASP A 207 -0.66 13.63 -73.73
C ASP A 207 -0.19 12.17 -73.72
N ASN A 208 0.49 11.73 -74.79
CA ASN A 208 1.06 10.38 -74.88
C ASN A 208 2.16 10.12 -73.84
N ALA A 209 3.01 11.12 -73.55
CA ALA A 209 4.05 10.98 -72.53
C ALA A 209 3.46 10.99 -71.12
N LEU A 210 2.41 11.79 -70.88
CA LEU A 210 1.68 11.82 -69.61
C LEU A 210 0.99 10.47 -69.32
N GLU A 211 0.29 9.90 -70.29
CA GLU A 211 -0.35 8.58 -70.15
C GLU A 211 0.70 7.50 -69.88
N LEU A 212 1.81 7.49 -70.63
CA LEU A 212 2.91 6.56 -70.42
C LEU A 212 3.52 6.70 -69.02
N PHE A 213 3.76 7.92 -68.54
CA PHE A 213 4.32 8.18 -67.21
C PHE A 213 3.34 7.78 -66.10
N HIS A 214 2.05 8.07 -66.28
CA HIS A 214 1.02 7.69 -65.33
C HIS A 214 0.85 6.17 -65.25
N THR A 215 0.77 5.47 -66.38
CA THR A 215 0.66 4.00 -66.43
C THR A 215 1.88 3.32 -65.83
N LYS A 216 3.10 3.82 -66.13
CA LYS A 216 4.34 3.22 -65.59
C LYS A 216 4.56 3.49 -64.10
N SER A 217 4.06 4.63 -63.58
CA SER A 217 4.17 4.96 -62.16
C SER A 217 2.98 4.47 -61.34
N GLU A 218 1.90 4.00 -61.99
CA GLU A 218 0.61 3.69 -61.35
C GLU A 218 0.07 4.82 -60.44
N GLY A 219 0.39 6.08 -60.80
CA GLY A 219 0.04 7.25 -59.97
C GLY A 219 0.91 7.46 -58.73
N TRP A 220 2.07 6.81 -58.62
CA TRP A 220 3.06 7.04 -57.57
C TRP A 220 3.72 8.40 -57.69
N ALA A 221 3.51 9.26 -56.69
CA ALA A 221 3.95 10.66 -56.70
C ALA A 221 5.46 10.80 -56.96
N ALA A 222 6.30 10.07 -56.22
CA ALA A 222 7.74 10.08 -56.45
C ALA A 222 8.10 9.53 -57.84
N GLY A 223 7.41 8.50 -58.32
CA GLY A 223 7.60 7.96 -59.68
C GLY A 223 7.31 8.98 -60.77
N LEU A 224 6.23 9.75 -60.62
CA LEU A 224 5.88 10.84 -61.53
C LEU A 224 6.98 11.92 -61.55
N VAL A 225 7.45 12.37 -60.37
CA VAL A 225 8.55 13.34 -60.26
C VAL A 225 9.82 12.83 -60.94
N LEU A 226 10.22 11.58 -60.66
CA LEU A 226 11.40 10.92 -61.23
C LEU A 226 11.33 10.86 -62.76
N LEU A 227 10.19 10.43 -63.31
CA LEU A 227 9.99 10.31 -64.76
C LEU A 227 10.01 11.69 -65.46
N THR A 228 9.50 12.76 -64.82
CA THR A 228 9.67 14.11 -65.36
C THR A 228 11.10 14.65 -65.28
N ALA A 229 11.84 14.37 -64.20
CA ALA A 229 13.24 14.81 -64.09
C ALA A 229 14.08 14.26 -65.26
N ARG A 230 13.81 13.02 -65.70
CA ARG A 230 14.43 12.41 -66.91
C ARG A 230 14.29 13.28 -68.16
N SER A 231 13.09 13.77 -68.42
CA SER A 231 12.80 14.57 -69.63
C SER A 231 13.54 15.90 -69.67
N ARG A 232 13.89 16.46 -68.50
CA ARG A 232 14.66 17.72 -68.39
C ARG A 232 16.17 17.54 -68.61
N PHE A 233 16.68 16.31 -68.45
CA PHE A 233 18.13 16.03 -68.47
C PHE A 233 18.58 15.08 -69.59
N ALA A 234 17.66 14.49 -70.35
CA ALA A 234 17.96 13.60 -71.48
C ALA A 234 17.37 14.16 -72.78
N ASN A 235 18.23 14.56 -73.71
CA ASN A 235 17.87 14.93 -75.08
C ASN A 235 17.90 13.73 -76.06
N ASP A 236 18.16 12.51 -75.57
CA ASP A 236 18.31 11.33 -76.42
C ASP A 236 17.10 10.39 -76.37
N ALA A 237 16.56 10.14 -77.56
CA ALA A 237 15.35 9.35 -77.83
C ALA A 237 15.57 7.83 -77.92
N ALA A 238 16.68 7.28 -77.40
CA ALA A 238 16.93 5.84 -77.53
C ALA A 238 17.79 5.25 -76.39
N ALA A 239 17.17 4.47 -75.48
CA ALA A 239 17.71 3.27 -74.76
C ALA A 239 16.68 2.76 -73.70
N PRO A 240 16.75 1.47 -73.27
CA PRO A 240 15.83 0.37 -73.58
C PRO A 240 14.67 0.21 -72.58
N GLU A 241 13.72 -0.66 -72.94
CA GLU A 241 12.71 -1.26 -72.06
C GLU A 241 13.37 -1.86 -70.82
N LEU A 242 13.09 -1.27 -69.66
CA LEU A 242 13.54 -1.80 -68.37
C LEU A 242 12.34 -1.72 -67.42
N ILE A 243 11.77 -2.89 -67.12
CA ILE A 243 10.85 -3.10 -66.01
C ILE A 243 11.71 -3.01 -64.76
N LEU A 244 11.73 -1.83 -64.15
CA LEU A 244 12.46 -1.57 -62.92
C LEU A 244 11.46 -1.39 -61.78
N THR A 245 11.80 -1.96 -60.63
CA THR A 245 11.10 -1.66 -59.38
C THR A 245 11.25 -0.17 -59.03
N PRO A 246 10.31 0.42 -58.26
CA PRO A 246 10.40 1.81 -57.78
C PRO A 246 11.75 2.21 -57.17
N ARG A 247 12.49 1.25 -56.60
CA ARG A 247 13.82 1.43 -56.00
C ARG A 247 14.92 1.54 -57.05
N GLU A 248 14.94 0.66 -58.05
CA GLU A 248 15.97 0.69 -59.10
C GLU A 248 15.83 1.94 -60.01
N VAL A 249 14.59 2.40 -60.24
CA VAL A 249 14.35 3.70 -60.89
C VAL A 249 14.93 4.83 -60.04
N PHE A 250 14.71 4.80 -58.73
CA PHE A 250 15.23 5.81 -57.81
C PHE A 250 16.78 5.85 -57.81
N ASP A 251 17.44 4.71 -57.69
CA ASP A 251 18.92 4.62 -57.60
C ASP A 251 19.60 5.15 -58.87
N TYR A 252 19.03 4.85 -60.05
CA TYR A 252 19.50 5.40 -61.33
C TYR A 252 19.41 6.94 -61.36
N PHE A 253 18.29 7.51 -60.93
CA PHE A 253 18.11 8.97 -60.93
C PHE A 253 18.93 9.67 -59.86
N ALA A 254 19.03 9.08 -58.67
CA ALA A 254 19.88 9.60 -57.61
C ALA A 254 21.33 9.72 -58.10
N HIS A 255 21.81 8.73 -58.87
CA HIS A 255 23.12 8.75 -59.51
C HIS A 255 23.26 9.82 -60.60
N GLU A 256 22.30 9.93 -61.52
CA GLU A 256 22.31 10.96 -62.58
C GLU A 256 22.27 12.39 -62.02
N ILE A 257 21.46 12.63 -60.98
CA ILE A 257 21.37 13.93 -60.31
C ILE A 257 22.67 14.22 -59.56
N PHE A 258 23.20 13.24 -58.83
CA PHE A 258 24.44 13.40 -58.06
C PHE A 258 25.63 13.77 -58.96
N ILE A 259 25.85 13.06 -60.06
CA ILE A 259 26.98 13.33 -60.98
C ILE A 259 26.90 14.72 -61.62
N LYS A 260 25.70 15.22 -61.90
CA LYS A 260 25.48 16.53 -62.54
C LYS A 260 25.57 17.72 -61.58
N THR A 261 25.66 17.48 -60.26
CA THR A 261 25.90 18.55 -59.28
C THR A 261 27.36 18.94 -59.20
N ASP A 262 27.63 20.21 -58.86
CA ASP A 262 28.99 20.73 -58.68
C ASP A 262 29.77 19.92 -57.63
N GLN A 263 31.10 19.84 -57.80
CA GLN A 263 31.95 19.05 -56.91
C GLN A 263 31.83 19.46 -55.43
N SER A 264 31.67 20.76 -55.14
CA SER A 264 31.44 21.25 -53.77
C SER A 264 30.12 20.75 -53.18
N VAL A 265 29.05 20.68 -53.98
CA VAL A 265 27.74 20.16 -53.56
C VAL A 265 27.83 18.65 -53.33
N GLN A 266 28.51 17.90 -54.20
CA GLN A 266 28.74 16.46 -54.01
C GLN A 266 29.48 16.18 -52.70
N GLU A 267 30.51 16.95 -52.38
CA GLU A 267 31.28 16.79 -51.13
C GLU A 267 30.43 17.09 -49.90
N VAL A 268 29.59 18.14 -49.94
CA VAL A 268 28.62 18.44 -48.87
C VAL A 268 27.63 17.29 -48.70
N LEU A 269 27.02 16.81 -49.80
CA LEU A 269 26.04 15.72 -49.76
C LEU A 269 26.63 14.44 -49.16
N LEU A 270 27.84 14.04 -49.56
CA LEU A 270 28.47 12.81 -49.07
C LEU A 270 28.93 12.91 -47.61
N GLN A 271 29.42 14.07 -47.17
CA GLN A 271 29.86 14.23 -45.77
C GLN A 271 28.67 14.38 -44.81
N THR A 272 27.58 15.01 -45.26
CA THR A 272 26.35 15.17 -44.46
C THR A 272 25.41 13.97 -44.54
N ALA A 273 25.69 12.98 -45.40
CA ALA A 273 24.91 11.74 -45.54
C ALA A 273 24.88 10.87 -44.27
N PHE A 274 25.76 11.13 -43.30
CA PHE A 274 25.74 10.42 -42.01
C PHE A 274 24.84 11.11 -40.99
N LEU A 275 24.43 12.35 -41.25
CA LEU A 275 23.51 13.07 -40.38
C LEU A 275 22.08 12.70 -40.73
N ARG A 276 21.25 12.44 -39.71
CA ARG A 276 19.79 12.32 -39.92
C ARG A 276 19.19 13.63 -40.44
N LYS A 277 19.77 14.75 -40.00
CA LYS A 277 19.41 16.11 -40.40
C LYS A 277 20.63 16.99 -40.62
N VAL A 278 20.50 17.89 -41.55
CA VAL A 278 21.56 18.81 -41.97
C VAL A 278 21.17 20.22 -41.54
N ASP A 279 21.61 20.61 -40.34
CA ASP A 279 21.66 22.03 -39.96
C ASP A 279 22.74 22.71 -40.83
N PRO A 280 22.43 23.83 -41.52
CA PRO A 280 23.41 24.46 -42.39
C PRO A 280 24.67 24.94 -41.65
N GLY A 281 24.56 25.47 -40.43
CA GLY A 281 25.72 25.95 -39.67
C GLY A 281 26.64 24.80 -39.27
N LEU A 282 26.06 23.70 -38.80
CA LEU A 282 26.76 22.46 -38.48
C LEU A 282 27.37 21.82 -39.72
N ALA A 283 26.67 21.84 -40.86
CA ALA A 283 27.15 21.30 -42.11
C ALA A 283 28.33 22.11 -42.68
N GLU A 284 28.33 23.43 -42.56
CA GLU A 284 29.49 24.29 -42.88
C GLU A 284 30.67 23.95 -41.97
N ALA A 285 30.44 23.82 -40.66
CA ALA A 285 31.47 23.43 -39.70
C ALA A 285 32.03 22.02 -39.96
N LEU A 286 31.18 21.07 -40.35
CA LEU A 286 31.55 19.68 -40.66
C LEU A 286 32.39 19.61 -41.94
N THR A 287 31.88 20.19 -43.03
CA THR A 287 32.45 20.08 -44.38
C THR A 287 33.61 21.04 -44.64
N GLY A 288 33.65 22.17 -43.94
CA GLY A 288 34.59 23.27 -44.20
C GLY A 288 34.23 24.11 -45.44
N ILE A 289 33.08 23.86 -46.06
CA ILE A 289 32.59 24.55 -47.25
C ILE A 289 31.56 25.59 -46.81
N GLY A 290 31.72 26.84 -47.23
CA GLY A 290 30.75 27.91 -46.94
C GLY A 290 29.59 27.94 -47.93
N GLY A 291 28.46 28.51 -47.53
CA GLY A 291 27.27 28.67 -48.39
C GLY A 291 26.40 27.42 -48.47
N VAL A 292 26.52 26.49 -47.51
CA VAL A 292 25.78 25.21 -47.51
C VAL A 292 24.27 25.43 -47.47
N ASN A 293 23.79 26.46 -46.75
CA ASN A 293 22.37 26.79 -46.74
C ASN A 293 21.85 27.13 -48.15
N GLN A 294 22.63 27.86 -48.97
CA GLN A 294 22.25 28.20 -50.34
C GLN A 294 22.24 26.95 -51.24
N MET A 295 23.19 26.04 -51.03
CA MET A 295 23.24 24.75 -51.74
C MET A 295 22.01 23.90 -51.40
N LEU A 296 21.72 23.69 -50.11
CA LEU A 296 20.56 22.91 -49.64
C LEU A 296 19.23 23.54 -50.07
N GLU A 297 19.12 24.87 -50.06
CA GLU A 297 17.93 25.58 -50.54
C GLU A 297 17.77 25.43 -52.07
N THR A 298 18.86 25.38 -52.83
CA THR A 298 18.83 25.11 -54.27
C THR A 298 18.40 23.67 -54.56
N LEU A 299 18.96 22.70 -53.83
CA LEU A 299 18.53 21.30 -53.89
C LEU A 299 17.04 21.14 -53.56
N ARG A 300 16.57 21.84 -52.52
CA ARG A 300 15.16 21.88 -52.12
C ARG A 300 14.27 22.47 -53.21
N ARG A 301 14.63 23.64 -53.77
CA ARG A 301 13.85 24.33 -54.82
C ARG A 301 13.74 23.50 -56.10
N ASN A 302 14.78 22.74 -56.42
CA ASN A 302 14.82 21.86 -57.59
C ASN A 302 14.23 20.46 -57.31
N ASN A 303 13.64 20.24 -56.12
CA ASN A 303 13.04 18.98 -55.68
C ASN A 303 14.02 17.78 -55.68
N PHE A 304 15.31 18.02 -55.44
CA PHE A 304 16.34 16.98 -55.34
C PHE A 304 16.32 16.30 -53.97
N PHE A 305 15.21 15.60 -53.70
CA PHE A 305 15.03 14.70 -52.57
C PHE A 305 15.41 15.31 -51.21
N THR A 306 15.31 16.63 -51.07
CA THR A 306 15.72 17.37 -49.88
C THR A 306 14.54 18.18 -49.38
N GLN A 307 14.19 18.03 -48.11
CA GLN A 307 13.07 18.72 -47.45
C GLN A 307 13.60 19.60 -46.32
N LYS A 308 12.82 20.60 -45.90
CA LYS A 308 13.18 21.51 -44.81
C LYS A 308 12.17 21.39 -43.66
N TYR A 309 12.69 21.26 -42.45
CA TYR A 309 11.95 21.20 -41.20
C TYR A 309 12.41 22.36 -40.32
N ASP A 310 11.57 23.40 -40.20
CA ASP A 310 11.94 24.68 -39.58
C ASP A 310 13.23 25.27 -40.19
N GLN A 311 14.38 25.13 -39.53
CA GLN A 311 15.70 25.62 -39.99
C GLN A 311 16.59 24.51 -40.59
N ASP A 312 16.30 23.24 -40.33
CA ASP A 312 17.12 22.09 -40.73
C ASP A 312 16.66 21.49 -42.06
N TYR A 313 17.55 20.76 -42.73
CA TYR A 313 17.24 19.98 -43.93
C TYR A 313 17.29 18.47 -43.66
N GLN A 314 16.47 17.69 -44.37
CA GLN A 314 16.49 16.24 -44.32
C GLN A 314 16.42 15.66 -45.74
N TYR A 315 17.26 14.66 -45.99
CA TYR A 315 17.24 13.91 -47.24
C TYR A 315 16.09 12.89 -47.23
N HIS A 316 15.49 12.68 -48.40
CA HIS A 316 14.53 11.60 -48.61
C HIS A 316 15.19 10.26 -48.24
N PRO A 317 14.50 9.32 -47.59
CA PRO A 317 15.12 8.09 -47.08
C PRO A 317 15.92 7.30 -48.11
N LEU A 318 15.38 7.14 -49.33
CA LEU A 318 16.09 6.47 -50.42
C LEU A 318 17.32 7.27 -50.90
N PHE A 319 17.26 8.60 -50.88
CA PHE A 319 18.40 9.43 -51.26
C PHE A 319 19.51 9.38 -50.22
N HIS A 320 19.12 9.39 -48.95
CA HIS A 320 20.01 9.25 -47.82
C HIS A 320 20.76 7.91 -47.86
N GLU A 321 20.04 6.81 -48.09
CA GLU A 321 20.64 5.46 -48.24
C GLU A 321 21.61 5.39 -49.43
N PHE A 322 21.22 5.97 -50.56
CA PHE A 322 22.06 6.09 -51.75
C PHE A 322 23.36 6.88 -51.45
N LEU A 323 23.25 8.06 -50.82
CA LEU A 323 24.40 8.88 -50.46
C LEU A 323 25.32 8.19 -49.45
N GLN A 324 24.78 7.44 -48.50
CA GLN A 324 25.56 6.65 -47.55
C GLN A 324 26.33 5.53 -48.25
N THR A 325 25.72 4.88 -49.23
CA THR A 325 26.37 3.83 -50.03
C THR A 325 27.52 4.41 -50.85
N LEU A 326 27.27 5.52 -51.57
CA LEU A 326 28.32 6.24 -52.30
C LEU A 326 29.44 6.77 -51.40
N ALA A 327 29.12 7.25 -50.20
CA ALA A 327 30.12 7.74 -49.26
C ALA A 327 31.04 6.60 -48.79
N LYS A 328 30.49 5.40 -48.58
CA LYS A 328 31.26 4.17 -48.26
C LYS A 328 32.17 3.70 -49.40
N GLU A 329 31.76 3.93 -50.64
CA GLU A 329 32.58 3.60 -51.83
C GLU A 329 33.68 4.63 -52.09
N ARG A 330 33.39 5.94 -51.90
CA ARG A 330 34.29 7.04 -52.26
C ARG A 330 35.27 7.43 -51.16
N PHE A 331 34.94 7.21 -49.89
CA PHE A 331 35.79 7.55 -48.76
C PHE A 331 36.39 6.30 -48.11
N SER A 332 37.63 6.42 -47.64
CA SER A 332 38.22 5.38 -46.80
C SER A 332 37.48 5.27 -45.47
N GLN A 333 37.49 4.08 -44.86
CA GLN A 333 36.86 3.86 -43.54
C GLN A 333 37.36 4.87 -42.50
N ALA A 334 38.66 5.19 -42.49
CA ALA A 334 39.24 6.20 -41.59
C ALA A 334 38.65 7.61 -41.80
N LYS A 335 38.38 8.00 -43.05
CA LYS A 335 37.74 9.29 -43.36
C LYS A 335 36.28 9.30 -42.93
N ILE A 336 35.55 8.19 -43.10
CA ILE A 336 34.15 8.06 -42.63
C ILE A 336 34.08 8.17 -41.11
N THR A 337 34.96 7.46 -40.39
CA THR A 337 35.09 7.56 -38.93
C THR A 337 35.38 9.00 -38.49
N ALA A 338 36.31 9.69 -39.16
CA ALA A 338 36.63 11.10 -38.84
C ALA A 338 35.44 12.05 -39.07
N ILE A 339 34.68 11.85 -40.16
CA ILE A 339 33.46 12.62 -40.44
C ILE A 339 32.42 12.38 -39.35
N ARG A 340 32.15 11.11 -39.00
CA ARG A 340 31.18 10.75 -37.95
C ARG A 340 31.57 11.29 -36.59
N HIS A 341 32.85 11.19 -36.20
CA HIS A 341 33.35 11.77 -34.95
C HIS A 341 33.16 13.29 -34.90
N LYS A 342 33.56 14.00 -35.97
CA LYS A 342 33.41 15.46 -36.03
C LYS A 342 31.94 15.88 -36.02
N ALA A 343 31.08 15.16 -36.73
CA ALA A 343 29.63 15.37 -36.71
C ALA A 343 29.05 15.18 -35.31
N ALA A 344 29.42 14.09 -34.63
CA ALA A 344 28.98 13.78 -33.28
C ALA A 344 29.40 14.86 -32.27
N LEU A 345 30.63 15.38 -32.37
CA LEU A 345 31.13 16.46 -31.51
C LEU A 345 30.26 17.73 -31.66
N LEU A 346 30.02 18.16 -32.90
CA LEU A 346 29.22 19.35 -33.18
C LEU A 346 27.77 19.19 -32.70
N LEU A 347 27.19 17.99 -32.86
CA LEU A 347 25.85 17.67 -32.38
C LEU A 347 25.77 17.67 -30.85
N ALA A 348 26.79 17.14 -30.17
CA ALA A 348 26.88 17.15 -28.71
C ALA A 348 26.94 18.58 -28.14
N GLU A 349 27.72 19.47 -28.77
CA GLU A 349 27.80 20.91 -28.42
C GLU A 349 26.48 21.64 -28.66
N ALA A 350 25.75 21.26 -29.71
CA ALA A 350 24.40 21.76 -30.01
C ALA A 350 23.31 21.18 -29.09
N GLY A 351 23.64 20.26 -28.19
CA GLY A 351 22.70 19.61 -27.27
C GLY A 351 21.91 18.44 -27.86
N GLN A 352 22.22 18.01 -29.08
CA GLN A 352 21.59 16.86 -29.76
C GLN A 352 22.29 15.55 -29.36
N VAL A 353 22.13 15.18 -28.08
CA VAL A 353 22.88 14.09 -27.42
C VAL A 353 22.68 12.73 -28.09
N GLU A 354 21.44 12.38 -28.48
CA GLU A 354 21.15 11.06 -29.04
C GLU A 354 21.76 10.82 -30.40
N GLU A 355 21.66 11.80 -31.29
CA GLU A 355 22.25 11.72 -32.61
C GLU A 355 23.78 11.68 -32.52
N ALA A 356 24.35 12.45 -31.58
CA ALA A 356 25.78 12.40 -31.28
C ALA A 356 26.22 11.02 -30.77
N ALA A 357 25.47 10.42 -29.82
CA ALA A 357 25.79 9.10 -29.28
C ALA A 357 25.78 8.01 -30.36
N GLU A 358 24.74 7.97 -31.20
CA GLU A 358 24.65 7.02 -32.32
C GLU A 358 25.81 7.18 -33.30
N LEU A 359 26.20 8.42 -33.62
CA LEU A 359 27.33 8.67 -34.51
C LEU A 359 28.68 8.27 -33.92
N TYR A 360 28.90 8.46 -32.61
CA TYR A 360 30.11 7.95 -31.96
C TYR A 360 30.16 6.42 -31.92
N LEU A 361 29.01 5.77 -31.66
CA LEU A 361 28.89 4.30 -31.71
C LEU A 361 29.19 3.77 -33.11
N ASP A 362 28.60 4.39 -34.13
CA ASP A 362 28.83 4.07 -35.55
C ASP A 362 30.27 4.35 -36.00
N ALA A 363 30.94 5.33 -35.40
CA ALA A 363 32.34 5.66 -35.67
C ALA A 363 33.32 4.67 -35.01
N GLY A 364 32.87 3.94 -33.99
CA GLY A 364 33.72 3.13 -33.11
C GLY A 364 34.54 3.98 -32.13
N ASP A 365 34.10 5.21 -31.83
CA ASP A 365 34.77 6.10 -30.87
C ASP A 365 34.22 5.86 -29.46
N TRP A 366 34.77 4.84 -28.82
CA TRP A 366 34.31 4.37 -27.52
C TRP A 366 34.61 5.35 -26.38
N GLU A 367 35.69 6.13 -26.48
CA GLU A 367 36.07 7.11 -25.46
C GLU A 367 35.10 8.29 -25.46
N ALA A 368 34.82 8.86 -26.64
CA ALA A 368 33.92 10.00 -26.77
C ALA A 368 32.48 9.65 -26.40
N VAL A 369 31.95 8.50 -26.86
CA VAL A 369 30.60 8.06 -26.45
C VAL A 369 30.53 7.80 -24.95
N SER A 370 31.57 7.24 -24.34
CA SER A 370 31.59 6.96 -22.91
C SER A 370 31.53 8.23 -22.07
N ALA A 371 32.31 9.25 -22.44
CA ALA A 371 32.25 10.57 -21.81
C ALA A 371 30.85 11.20 -21.95
N LEU A 372 30.24 11.09 -23.15
CA LEU A 372 28.89 11.57 -23.40
C LEU A 372 27.84 10.84 -22.55
N ILE A 373 27.93 9.51 -22.47
CA ILE A 373 27.03 8.66 -21.66
C ILE A 373 27.11 9.08 -20.20
N VAL A 374 28.31 9.17 -19.62
CA VAL A 374 28.48 9.52 -18.20
C VAL A 374 27.94 10.92 -17.90
N ALA A 375 28.15 11.88 -18.79
CA ALA A 375 27.67 13.25 -18.63
C ALA A 375 26.14 13.38 -18.74
N LYS A 376 25.47 12.53 -19.53
CA LYS A 376 24.04 12.67 -19.86
C LYS A 376 23.12 11.61 -19.24
N ALA A 377 23.69 10.55 -18.68
CA ALA A 377 22.93 9.51 -17.99
C ALA A 377 22.07 10.02 -16.81
N PRO A 378 22.50 10.98 -15.95
CA PRO A 378 21.64 11.52 -14.90
C PRO A 378 20.33 12.10 -15.45
N ASP A 379 20.42 12.92 -16.51
CA ASP A 379 19.27 13.58 -17.12
C ASP A 379 18.32 12.57 -17.76
N LEU A 380 18.86 11.61 -18.51
CA LEU A 380 18.07 10.54 -19.13
C LEU A 380 17.32 9.71 -18.09
N VAL A 381 17.99 9.36 -17.00
CA VAL A 381 17.41 8.59 -15.91
C VAL A 381 16.31 9.38 -15.18
N ALA A 382 16.53 10.68 -14.93
CA ALA A 382 15.52 11.57 -14.35
C ALA A 382 14.29 11.76 -15.26
N GLN A 383 14.48 11.66 -16.58
CA GLN A 383 13.41 11.67 -17.59
C GLN A 383 12.73 10.30 -17.77
N GLY A 384 13.19 9.25 -17.07
CA GLY A 384 12.68 7.88 -17.19
C GLY A 384 13.23 7.08 -18.37
N ARG A 385 14.09 7.68 -19.19
CA ARG A 385 14.60 7.19 -20.50
C ARG A 385 15.73 6.17 -20.36
N ARG A 386 15.46 5.15 -19.54
CA ARG A 386 16.44 4.14 -19.13
C ARG A 386 16.73 3.13 -20.22
N LYS A 387 15.78 2.82 -21.11
CA LYS A 387 16.05 1.88 -22.21
C LYS A 387 16.93 2.52 -23.27
N THR A 388 16.76 3.82 -23.56
CA THR A 388 17.68 4.56 -24.44
C THR A 388 19.13 4.42 -23.94
N LEU A 389 19.35 4.67 -22.65
CA LEU A 389 20.65 4.51 -22.01
C LEU A 389 21.16 3.06 -22.07
N ALA A 390 20.30 2.06 -21.85
CA ALA A 390 20.66 0.66 -21.95
C ALA A 390 21.07 0.27 -23.39
N GLY A 391 20.36 0.76 -24.40
CA GLY A 391 20.65 0.49 -25.81
C GLY A 391 22.01 1.02 -26.25
N TRP A 392 22.41 2.21 -25.79
CA TRP A 392 23.77 2.72 -26.02
C TRP A 392 24.84 1.83 -25.41
N MET A 393 24.59 1.31 -24.21
CA MET A 393 25.54 0.44 -23.51
C MET A 393 25.63 -0.96 -24.11
N GLU A 394 24.59 -1.43 -24.78
CA GLU A 394 24.58 -2.72 -25.48
C GLU A 394 25.40 -2.70 -26.78
N LYS A 395 25.51 -1.52 -27.41
CA LYS A 395 26.33 -1.31 -28.61
C LYS A 395 27.82 -1.15 -28.30
N LEU A 396 28.21 -0.95 -27.05
CA LEU A 396 29.62 -0.90 -26.65
C LEU A 396 30.27 -2.30 -26.77
N PRO A 397 31.56 -2.39 -27.13
CA PRO A 397 32.27 -3.67 -27.18
C PRO A 397 32.21 -4.41 -25.85
N GLU A 398 32.16 -5.75 -25.94
CA GLU A 398 32.17 -6.61 -24.75
C GLU A 398 33.40 -6.33 -23.87
N GLY A 399 33.19 -6.19 -22.57
CA GLY A 399 34.25 -5.84 -21.61
C GLY A 399 34.63 -4.35 -21.54
N TYR A 400 34.31 -3.52 -22.55
CA TYR A 400 34.68 -2.10 -22.52
C TYR A 400 33.94 -1.33 -21.42
N ALA A 401 32.62 -1.51 -21.36
CA ALA A 401 31.81 -0.94 -20.28
C ALA A 401 32.26 -1.45 -18.91
N GLU A 402 32.81 -2.67 -18.82
CA GLU A 402 33.30 -3.25 -17.57
C GLU A 402 34.63 -2.65 -17.09
N ALA A 403 35.38 -1.95 -17.94
CA ALA A 403 36.64 -1.30 -17.56
C ALA A 403 36.45 0.10 -16.94
N THR A 404 35.25 0.68 -17.05
CA THR A 404 34.96 2.05 -16.56
C THR A 404 33.85 2.00 -15.51
N PRO A 405 34.13 2.38 -14.24
CA PRO A 405 33.19 2.16 -13.14
C PRO A 405 31.90 2.98 -13.28
N TRP A 406 31.98 4.21 -13.80
CA TRP A 406 30.80 5.02 -14.07
C TRP A 406 29.91 4.45 -15.19
N LEU A 407 30.49 3.78 -16.20
CA LEU A 407 29.68 3.08 -17.23
C LEU A 407 28.99 1.85 -16.64
N LEU A 408 29.69 1.06 -15.81
CA LEU A 408 29.09 -0.05 -15.06
C LEU A 408 27.94 0.42 -14.16
N TYR A 409 28.13 1.54 -13.45
CA TYR A 409 27.11 2.15 -12.60
C TYR A 409 25.86 2.47 -13.42
N TRP A 410 26.00 3.22 -14.51
CA TRP A 410 24.87 3.60 -15.34
C TRP A 410 24.24 2.41 -16.08
N LYS A 411 25.01 1.35 -16.39
CA LYS A 411 24.51 0.07 -16.91
C LYS A 411 23.64 -0.66 -15.90
N GLY A 412 24.01 -0.63 -14.63
CA GLY A 412 23.16 -1.10 -13.55
C GLY A 412 21.85 -0.30 -13.45
N ILE A 413 21.96 1.02 -13.42
CA ILE A 413 20.80 1.93 -13.31
C ILE A 413 19.81 1.79 -14.47
N SER A 414 20.30 1.64 -15.70
CA SER A 414 19.47 1.53 -16.89
C SER A 414 18.71 0.20 -16.93
N ARG A 415 19.32 -0.89 -16.45
CA ARG A 415 18.74 -2.23 -16.45
C ARG A 415 17.94 -2.59 -15.20
N MET A 416 17.98 -1.78 -14.14
CA MET A 416 17.36 -2.08 -12.84
C MET A 416 15.90 -2.58 -12.92
N HIS A 417 15.11 -2.07 -13.87
CA HIS A 417 13.69 -2.44 -14.02
C HIS A 417 13.44 -3.57 -15.03
N LEU A 418 14.44 -3.86 -15.88
CA LEU A 418 14.37 -4.89 -16.91
C LEU A 418 14.92 -6.23 -16.37
N ASP A 419 16.06 -6.15 -15.70
CA ASP A 419 16.79 -7.27 -15.13
C ASP A 419 17.49 -6.83 -13.84
N PRO A 420 16.78 -6.84 -12.70
CA PRO A 420 17.32 -6.40 -11.42
C PRO A 420 18.56 -7.20 -10.99
N TYR A 421 18.64 -8.48 -11.34
CA TYR A 421 19.75 -9.36 -10.97
C TYR A 421 21.03 -8.95 -11.69
N HIS A 422 20.98 -8.82 -13.02
CA HIS A 422 22.14 -8.36 -13.80
C HIS A 422 22.48 -6.91 -13.50
N ALA A 423 21.49 -6.05 -13.25
CA ALA A 423 21.69 -4.68 -12.84
C ALA A 423 22.48 -4.59 -11.52
N ARG A 424 22.10 -5.37 -10.51
CA ARG A 424 22.82 -5.45 -9.23
C ARG A 424 24.25 -5.90 -9.44
N ASN A 425 24.49 -6.95 -10.22
CA ASN A 425 25.85 -7.43 -10.50
C ASN A 425 26.73 -6.34 -11.14
N CYS A 426 26.17 -5.53 -12.04
CA CYS A 426 26.88 -4.38 -12.60
C CYS A 426 27.22 -3.33 -11.53
N LEU A 427 26.28 -3.03 -10.63
CA LEU A 427 26.49 -2.07 -9.53
C LEU A 427 27.52 -2.56 -8.51
N VAL A 428 27.52 -3.86 -8.18
CA VAL A 428 28.53 -4.46 -7.29
C VAL A 428 29.92 -4.35 -7.92
N LYS A 429 30.07 -4.70 -9.21
CA LYS A 429 31.33 -4.49 -9.93
C LYS A 429 31.75 -3.03 -9.96
N ALA A 430 30.81 -2.10 -10.20
CA ALA A 430 31.09 -0.66 -10.17
C ALA A 430 31.59 -0.21 -8.79
N PHE A 431 30.94 -0.66 -7.73
CA PHE A 431 31.32 -0.37 -6.35
C PHE A 431 32.76 -0.82 -6.04
N GLU A 432 33.13 -2.05 -6.39
CA GLU A 432 34.49 -2.58 -6.17
C GLU A 432 35.54 -1.79 -6.95
N GLN A 433 35.24 -1.35 -8.16
CA GLN A 433 36.16 -0.52 -8.94
C GLN A 433 36.28 0.90 -8.37
N PHE A 434 35.19 1.52 -7.90
CA PHE A 434 35.26 2.80 -7.20
C PHE A 434 36.09 2.69 -5.91
N LYS A 435 35.97 1.55 -5.19
CA LYS A 435 36.79 1.26 -4.00
C LYS A 435 38.28 1.16 -4.36
N GLN A 436 38.63 0.52 -5.47
CA GLN A 436 40.01 0.45 -5.95
C GLN A 436 40.58 1.82 -6.36
N GLN A 437 39.73 2.73 -6.82
CA GLN A 437 40.10 4.09 -7.23
C GLN A 437 40.01 5.13 -6.10
N ASP A 438 39.57 4.73 -4.90
CA ASP A 438 39.24 5.62 -3.77
C ASP A 438 38.25 6.76 -4.13
N ASP A 439 37.32 6.49 -5.06
CA ASP A 439 36.26 7.43 -5.45
C ASP A 439 35.08 7.35 -4.48
N GLN A 440 35.11 8.18 -3.44
CA GLN A 440 34.05 8.24 -2.42
C GLN A 440 32.66 8.51 -3.01
N ALA A 441 32.55 9.41 -4.00
CA ALA A 441 31.27 9.75 -4.60
C ALA A 441 30.71 8.56 -5.38
N GLY A 442 31.54 7.89 -6.19
CA GLY A 442 31.18 6.68 -6.91
C GLY A 442 30.75 5.55 -5.97
N MET A 443 31.51 5.30 -4.88
CA MET A 443 31.18 4.30 -3.87
C MET A 443 29.81 4.56 -3.24
N LEU A 444 29.53 5.79 -2.78
CA LEU A 444 28.25 6.15 -2.16
C LEU A 444 27.07 6.11 -3.15
N ASN A 445 27.30 6.46 -4.42
CA ASN A 445 26.29 6.35 -5.47
C ASN A 445 25.90 4.90 -5.76
N ALA A 446 26.89 4.04 -5.99
CA ALA A 446 26.66 2.62 -6.22
C ALA A 446 26.01 1.97 -5.00
N TRP A 447 26.52 2.27 -3.81
CA TRP A 447 25.99 1.75 -2.56
C TRP A 447 24.50 2.10 -2.35
N ALA A 448 24.11 3.37 -2.50
CA ALA A 448 22.74 3.80 -2.26
C ALA A 448 21.74 3.05 -3.15
N VAL A 449 22.11 2.85 -4.42
CA VAL A 449 21.27 2.15 -5.40
C VAL A 449 21.21 0.66 -5.09
N ILE A 450 22.32 0.05 -4.68
CA ILE A 450 22.35 -1.35 -4.23
C ILE A 450 21.46 -1.50 -3.00
N SER A 451 21.56 -0.61 -2.00
CA SER A 451 20.70 -0.66 -0.82
C SER A 451 19.22 -0.50 -1.16
N ASP A 452 18.87 0.41 -2.06
CA ASP A 452 17.48 0.60 -2.49
C ASP A 452 16.96 -0.63 -3.24
N SER A 453 17.77 -1.24 -4.12
CA SER A 453 17.42 -2.49 -4.83
C SER A 453 17.15 -3.65 -3.88
N LEU A 454 17.89 -3.71 -2.77
CA LEU A 454 17.73 -4.72 -1.72
C LEU A 454 16.44 -4.50 -0.91
N MET A 455 15.93 -3.26 -0.81
CA MET A 455 14.63 -2.98 -0.17
C MET A 455 13.47 -3.55 -0.98
N TYR A 456 13.55 -3.50 -2.31
CA TYR A 456 12.50 -4.01 -3.22
C TYR A 456 12.55 -5.53 -3.45
N GLY A 457 13.41 -6.25 -2.72
CA GLY A 457 13.46 -7.72 -2.71
C GLY A 457 14.30 -8.34 -3.81
N TRP A 458 15.30 -7.61 -4.33
CA TRP A 458 16.14 -8.06 -5.46
C TRP A 458 17.50 -8.64 -5.06
N GLY A 459 17.61 -9.25 -3.88
CA GLY A 459 18.73 -10.15 -3.60
C GLY A 459 18.99 -10.52 -2.15
N GLU A 460 19.90 -11.48 -2.02
CA GLU A 460 20.34 -12.08 -0.76
C GLU A 460 21.58 -11.32 -0.25
N GLN A 461 21.67 -11.12 1.08
CA GLN A 461 22.80 -10.50 1.82
C GLN A 461 22.86 -8.96 1.84
N ARG A 462 22.34 -8.35 2.93
CA ARG A 462 22.40 -6.89 3.23
C ARG A 462 23.55 -6.49 4.17
N GLU A 463 23.92 -7.39 5.09
CA GLU A 463 25.00 -7.17 6.08
C GLU A 463 26.35 -6.74 5.46
N PRO A 464 26.82 -7.32 4.33
CA PRO A 464 28.06 -6.87 3.69
C PRO A 464 27.99 -5.41 3.25
N TRP A 465 26.82 -4.95 2.78
CA TRP A 465 26.62 -3.58 2.32
C TRP A 465 26.54 -2.60 3.47
N ILE A 466 25.95 -2.99 4.60
CA ILE A 466 25.99 -2.19 5.83
C ILE A 466 27.46 -1.96 6.25
N ARG A 467 28.26 -3.03 6.34
CA ARG A 467 29.69 -2.92 6.70
C ARG A 467 30.49 -2.11 5.69
N ALA A 468 30.25 -2.32 4.39
CA ALA A 468 30.90 -1.57 3.34
C ALA A 468 30.63 -0.05 3.48
N PHE A 469 29.43 0.34 3.91
CA PHE A 469 29.14 1.74 4.19
C PHE A 469 29.87 2.29 5.42
N ASP A 470 29.92 1.51 6.51
CA ASP A 470 30.68 1.90 7.70
C ASP A 470 32.18 2.07 7.37
N GLU A 471 32.74 1.18 6.54
CA GLU A 471 34.11 1.29 6.02
C GLU A 471 34.32 2.59 5.22
N ILE A 472 33.38 2.96 4.35
CA ILE A 472 33.44 4.21 3.57
C ILE A 472 33.45 5.41 4.51
N LEU A 473 32.56 5.46 5.51
CA LEU A 473 32.49 6.59 6.43
C LEU A 473 33.66 6.63 7.42
N ALA A 474 34.23 5.49 7.78
CA ALA A 474 35.44 5.43 8.59
C ALA A 474 36.65 5.98 7.83
N ALA A 475 36.78 5.68 6.54
CA ALA A 475 37.82 6.22 5.67
C ALA A 475 37.58 7.69 5.30
N HIS A 476 36.32 8.05 5.02
CA HIS A 476 35.90 9.36 4.54
C HIS A 476 34.70 9.89 5.36
N PRO A 477 34.94 10.60 6.48
CA PRO A 477 33.87 11.00 7.41
C PRO A 477 32.89 12.06 6.90
N VAL A 478 33.25 12.77 5.82
CA VAL A 478 32.47 13.89 5.27
C VAL A 478 31.87 13.47 3.93
N PHE A 479 30.57 13.71 3.74
CA PHE A 479 29.91 13.41 2.47
C PHE A 479 30.35 14.38 1.36
N PRO A 480 30.53 13.91 0.11
CA PRO A 480 30.92 14.76 -1.02
C PRO A 480 29.87 15.83 -1.36
N SER A 481 28.59 15.56 -1.07
CA SER A 481 27.49 16.50 -1.29
C SER A 481 26.35 16.26 -0.31
N ARG A 482 25.55 17.31 -0.07
CA ARG A 482 24.32 17.23 0.74
C ARG A 482 23.29 16.27 0.15
N GLU A 483 23.21 16.18 -1.17
CA GLU A 483 22.29 15.26 -1.85
C GLU A 483 22.65 13.80 -1.55
N LEU A 484 23.93 13.45 -1.60
CA LEU A 484 24.41 12.12 -1.23
C LEU A 484 24.21 11.82 0.24
N GLU A 485 24.50 12.78 1.13
CA GLU A 485 24.23 12.64 2.56
C GLU A 485 22.76 12.29 2.82
N VAL A 486 21.84 13.03 2.19
CA VAL A 486 20.40 12.79 2.33
C VAL A 486 20.03 11.40 1.81
N ARG A 487 20.39 11.08 0.57
CA ARG A 487 20.02 9.79 -0.04
C ARG A 487 20.59 8.62 0.74
N CYS A 488 21.88 8.64 1.07
CA CYS A 488 22.52 7.57 1.83
C CYS A 488 21.97 7.45 3.26
N THR A 489 21.62 8.56 3.93
CA THR A 489 20.99 8.51 5.25
C THR A 489 19.63 7.83 5.19
N VAL A 490 18.81 8.14 4.18
CA VAL A 490 17.49 7.51 4.00
C VAL A 490 17.63 6.03 3.66
N SER A 491 18.50 5.67 2.71
CA SER A 491 18.75 4.28 2.35
C SER A 491 19.33 3.48 3.52
N MET A 492 20.26 4.04 4.28
CA MET A 492 20.80 3.42 5.50
C MET A 492 19.71 3.22 6.54
N PHE A 493 18.94 4.25 6.84
CA PHE A 493 17.87 4.18 7.83
C PHE A 493 16.83 3.11 7.46
N ASN A 494 16.39 3.07 6.19
CA ASN A 494 15.48 2.03 5.69
C ASN A 494 16.09 0.62 5.79
N MET A 495 17.36 0.48 5.42
CA MET A 495 18.07 -0.79 5.47
C MET A 495 18.25 -1.30 6.90
N LEU A 496 18.50 -0.42 7.86
CA LEU A 496 18.58 -0.80 9.26
C LEU A 496 17.19 -1.11 9.82
N MET A 497 16.20 -0.25 9.58
CA MET A 497 14.86 -0.35 10.16
C MET A 497 14.11 -1.62 9.75
N LEU A 498 14.08 -1.95 8.46
CA LEU A 498 13.28 -3.06 7.95
C LEU A 498 13.93 -4.44 8.14
N TRP A 499 15.23 -4.50 8.49
CA TRP A 499 16.02 -5.73 8.35
C TRP A 499 16.91 -6.06 9.56
N THR A 500 17.37 -5.07 10.33
CA THR A 500 18.24 -5.29 11.51
C THR A 500 17.61 -4.75 12.78
N THR A 501 17.37 -5.61 13.76
CA THR A 501 16.69 -5.22 15.01
C THR A 501 17.64 -4.80 16.13
N LEU A 502 18.97 -4.81 15.90
CA LEU A 502 19.96 -4.93 16.99
C LEU A 502 21.23 -4.06 16.80
N ARG A 503 21.22 -3.05 15.93
CA ARG A 503 22.38 -2.14 15.82
C ARG A 503 22.23 -0.95 16.77
N GLU A 504 23.26 -0.73 17.60
CA GLU A 504 23.31 0.34 18.62
C GLU A 504 23.25 1.76 18.03
N ASP A 505 23.64 1.94 16.76
CA ASP A 505 23.67 3.23 16.08
C ASP A 505 22.39 3.57 15.31
N LEU A 506 21.38 2.70 15.28
CA LEU A 506 20.09 2.99 14.65
C LEU A 506 19.43 4.29 15.17
N PRO A 507 19.48 4.62 16.48
CA PRO A 507 19.02 5.92 16.98
C PRO A 507 19.78 7.13 16.40
N VAL A 508 21.06 6.96 16.03
CA VAL A 508 21.85 8.02 15.38
C VAL A 508 21.32 8.28 13.97
N TRP A 509 21.04 7.21 13.22
CA TRP A 509 20.45 7.30 11.89
C TRP A 509 19.02 7.84 11.92
N GLU A 510 18.23 7.49 12.94
CA GLU A 510 16.92 8.08 13.18
C GLU A 510 17.00 9.59 13.42
N ALA A 511 17.92 10.03 14.28
CA ALA A 511 18.10 11.46 14.55
C ALA A 511 18.50 12.24 13.28
N LYS A 512 19.37 11.66 12.44
CA LYS A 512 19.75 12.25 11.14
C LYS A 512 18.55 12.30 10.18
N ALA A 513 17.79 11.22 10.05
CA ALA A 513 16.59 11.18 9.21
C ALA A 513 15.54 12.21 9.66
N THR A 514 15.34 12.37 10.97
CA THR A 514 14.45 13.40 11.55
C THR A 514 14.94 14.82 11.23
N ALA A 515 16.25 15.08 11.33
CA ALA A 515 16.82 16.38 10.98
C ALA A 515 16.68 16.69 9.47
N ILE A 516 16.89 15.70 8.61
CA ILE A 516 16.66 15.80 7.15
C ILE A 516 15.18 16.09 6.86
N ALA A 517 14.26 15.36 7.49
CA ALA A 517 12.82 15.54 7.31
C ALA A 517 12.39 16.97 7.65
N ALA A 518 12.94 17.57 8.72
CA ALA A 518 12.62 18.93 9.13
C ALA A 518 13.06 20.01 8.12
N GLN A 519 14.08 19.72 7.30
CA GLN A 519 14.65 20.67 6.34
C GLN A 519 14.28 20.35 4.88
N CYS A 520 13.59 19.23 4.64
CA CYS A 520 13.26 18.76 3.30
C CYS A 520 12.13 19.61 2.68
N GLN A 521 12.40 20.22 1.53
CA GLN A 521 11.39 20.97 0.75
C GLN A 521 10.76 20.13 -0.37
N HIS A 522 11.34 18.98 -0.71
CA HIS A 522 10.83 18.12 -1.77
C HIS A 522 9.66 17.26 -1.25
N PRO A 523 8.42 17.40 -1.75
CA PRO A 523 7.24 16.75 -1.17
C PRO A 523 7.33 15.22 -1.08
N LEU A 524 7.71 14.55 -2.17
CA LEU A 524 7.83 13.09 -2.19
C LEU A 524 8.90 12.57 -1.22
N LEU A 525 10.10 13.15 -1.26
CA LEU A 525 11.19 12.76 -0.36
C LEU A 525 10.83 13.03 1.11
N TYR A 526 10.20 14.17 1.41
CA TYR A 526 9.65 14.45 2.73
C TYR A 526 8.67 13.35 3.17
N MET A 527 7.77 12.91 2.29
CA MET A 527 6.84 11.81 2.58
C MET A 527 7.56 10.49 2.82
N GLN A 528 8.53 10.11 1.98
CA GLN A 528 9.29 8.86 2.12
C GLN A 528 10.05 8.80 3.45
N VAL A 529 10.70 9.89 3.85
CA VAL A 529 11.46 9.94 5.12
C VAL A 529 10.52 9.85 6.32
N ASN A 530 9.43 10.63 6.33
CA ASN A 530 8.49 10.59 7.45
C ASN A 530 7.74 9.25 7.53
N HIS A 531 7.41 8.63 6.39
CA HIS A 531 6.81 7.31 6.34
C HIS A 531 7.73 6.25 6.97
N ALA A 532 9.02 6.24 6.60
CA ALA A 532 10.02 5.37 7.22
C ALA A 532 10.16 5.60 8.73
N LEU A 533 10.22 6.87 9.16
CA LEU A 533 10.27 7.23 10.59
C LEU A 533 9.02 6.78 11.34
N MET A 534 7.84 6.89 10.72
CA MET A 534 6.60 6.39 11.31
C MET A 534 6.65 4.88 11.49
N ILE A 535 7.03 4.10 10.47
CA ILE A 535 7.17 2.65 10.60
C ILE A 535 8.13 2.30 11.75
N TYR A 536 9.29 2.95 11.81
CA TYR A 536 10.29 2.76 12.87
C TYR A 536 9.72 3.00 14.27
N HIS A 537 9.13 4.18 14.50
CA HIS A 537 8.64 4.56 15.82
C HIS A 537 7.45 3.70 16.26
N LEU A 538 6.60 3.27 15.31
CA LEU A 538 5.51 2.34 15.62
C LEU A 538 6.04 0.94 15.96
N TRP A 539 7.08 0.49 15.27
CA TRP A 539 7.66 -0.83 15.50
C TRP A 539 8.41 -0.92 16.85
N LEU A 540 9.17 0.13 17.21
CA LEU A 540 9.82 0.24 18.51
C LEU A 540 8.87 0.53 19.68
N GLY A 541 7.60 0.81 19.38
CA GLY A 541 6.61 1.19 20.39
C GLY A 541 6.66 2.65 20.81
N SER A 542 7.45 3.51 20.17
CA SER A 542 7.49 4.96 20.42
C SER A 542 6.29 5.71 19.80
N PHE A 543 5.05 5.35 20.14
CA PHE A 543 3.82 5.88 19.54
C PHE A 543 3.63 7.39 19.75
N ASN A 544 4.10 7.94 20.87
CA ASN A 544 4.07 9.39 21.10
C ASN A 544 4.92 10.15 20.06
N LYS A 545 6.05 9.57 19.64
CA LYS A 545 6.87 10.12 18.55
C LYS A 545 6.16 9.97 17.21
N ALA A 546 5.60 8.79 16.92
CA ALA A 546 4.82 8.56 15.70
C ALA A 546 3.62 9.52 15.58
N GLY A 547 2.89 9.75 16.66
CA GLY A 547 1.77 10.71 16.70
C GLY A 547 2.22 12.17 16.62
N THR A 548 3.44 12.49 17.03
CA THR A 548 4.04 13.81 16.82
C THR A 548 4.42 14.01 15.35
N ILE A 549 5.00 12.99 14.72
CA ILE A 549 5.28 12.98 13.28
C ILE A 549 3.98 13.12 12.50
N LEU A 550 2.95 12.32 12.79
CA LEU A 550 1.67 12.38 12.07
C LEU A 550 0.99 13.76 12.19
N ARG A 551 1.02 14.39 13.38
CA ARG A 551 0.47 15.74 13.57
C ARG A 551 1.27 16.81 12.83
N ALA A 552 2.57 16.61 12.67
CA ALA A 552 3.44 17.50 11.89
C ALA A 552 3.42 17.19 10.37
N LEU A 553 2.91 16.02 9.98
CA LEU A 553 2.90 15.52 8.62
C LEU A 553 1.96 16.38 7.76
N ARG A 554 2.55 17.19 6.91
CA ARG A 554 1.81 18.08 6.01
C ARG A 554 1.12 17.24 4.93
N ARG A 555 -0.13 17.52 4.61
CA ARG A 555 -0.70 16.97 3.37
C ARG A 555 0.12 17.51 2.19
N PRO A 556 0.45 16.70 1.16
CA PRO A 556 1.19 17.22 0.02
C PRO A 556 0.42 18.38 -0.65
N ASP A 557 1.12 19.46 -0.98
CA ASP A 557 0.53 20.68 -1.58
C ASP A 557 0.06 20.45 -3.04
N SER A 558 0.67 19.48 -3.71
CA SER A 558 0.33 19.05 -5.07
C SER A 558 -1.04 18.37 -5.12
N ALA A 559 -1.71 18.44 -6.27
CA ALA A 559 -2.93 17.67 -6.46
C ALA A 559 -2.61 16.16 -6.38
N PRO A 560 -3.49 15.32 -5.81
CA PRO A 560 -3.27 13.87 -5.70
C PRO A 560 -2.95 13.20 -7.04
N ASP A 561 -3.50 13.75 -8.10
CA ASP A 561 -3.37 13.27 -9.46
C ASP A 561 -2.01 13.58 -10.10
N ASP A 562 -1.30 14.61 -9.60
CA ASP A 562 0.00 15.05 -10.09
C ASP A 562 1.16 14.32 -9.38
N GLU A 563 1.03 14.08 -8.08
CA GLU A 563 2.02 13.34 -7.26
C GLU A 563 1.36 12.21 -6.44
N PRO A 564 0.80 11.18 -7.10
CA PRO A 564 0.02 10.14 -6.43
C PRO A 564 0.79 9.41 -5.33
N LEU A 565 2.07 9.09 -5.55
CA LEU A 565 2.87 8.37 -4.56
C LEU A 565 2.99 9.11 -3.22
N ALA A 566 3.16 10.44 -3.24
CA ALA A 566 3.26 11.23 -2.02
C ALA A 566 1.94 11.19 -1.22
N HIS A 567 0.80 11.26 -1.91
CA HIS A 567 -0.51 11.13 -1.27
C HIS A 567 -0.80 9.70 -0.80
N LEU A 568 -0.36 8.68 -1.53
CA LEU A 568 -0.49 7.28 -1.10
C LEU A 568 0.31 7.00 0.18
N LEU A 569 1.54 7.50 0.27
CA LEU A 569 2.36 7.43 1.50
C LEU A 569 1.69 8.16 2.66
N TRP A 570 1.05 9.31 2.39
CA TRP A 570 0.28 10.05 3.39
C TRP A 570 -0.92 9.23 3.89
N TYR A 571 -1.73 8.64 2.99
CA TYR A 571 -2.84 7.77 3.38
C TYR A 571 -2.37 6.56 4.17
N ASP A 572 -1.25 5.95 3.80
CA ASP A 572 -0.66 4.81 4.51
C ASP A 572 -0.25 5.18 5.94
N CYS A 573 0.39 6.35 6.13
CA CYS A 573 0.72 6.88 7.46
C CYS A 573 -0.52 7.01 8.37
N HIS A 574 -1.61 7.56 7.83
CA HIS A 574 -2.86 7.72 8.57
C HIS A 574 -3.55 6.39 8.86
N ALA A 575 -3.65 5.51 7.86
CA ALA A 575 -4.23 4.17 8.02
C ALA A 575 -3.47 3.37 9.08
N MET A 576 -2.14 3.38 9.00
CA MET A 576 -1.26 2.70 9.93
C MET A 576 -1.43 3.19 11.37
N TYR A 577 -1.42 4.51 11.59
CA TYR A 577 -1.53 5.07 12.94
C TYR A 577 -2.93 4.86 13.54
N ALA A 578 -3.98 5.10 12.74
CA ALA A 578 -5.36 4.89 13.15
C ALA A 578 -5.64 3.43 13.52
N TRP A 579 -5.09 2.49 12.74
CA TRP A 579 -5.22 1.06 13.01
C TRP A 579 -4.68 0.67 14.39
N VAL A 580 -3.50 1.16 14.78
CA VAL A 580 -2.93 0.82 16.10
C VAL A 580 -3.72 1.45 17.26
N LEU A 581 -4.32 2.62 17.04
CA LEU A 581 -5.21 3.25 18.03
C LEU A 581 -6.62 2.63 18.08
N ALA A 582 -6.90 1.61 17.25
CA ALA A 582 -8.23 1.06 17.02
C ALA A 582 -9.26 2.10 16.53
N ASP A 583 -8.81 3.17 15.86
CA ASP A 583 -9.68 4.11 15.16
C ASP A 583 -10.01 3.55 13.77
N HIS A 584 -10.98 2.63 13.76
CA HIS A 584 -11.36 1.91 12.55
C HIS A 584 -11.98 2.82 11.48
N GLU A 585 -12.66 3.90 11.87
CA GLU A 585 -13.28 4.83 10.93
C GLU A 585 -12.23 5.55 10.11
N VAL A 586 -11.25 6.19 10.77
CA VAL A 586 -10.14 6.87 10.11
C VAL A 586 -9.29 5.87 9.32
N CYS A 587 -9.06 4.67 9.85
CA CYS A 587 -8.33 3.61 9.15
C CYS A 587 -9.00 3.23 7.83
N PHE A 588 -10.29 2.89 7.85
CA PHE A 588 -11.01 2.50 6.63
C PHE A 588 -11.16 3.66 5.64
N GLU A 589 -11.35 4.88 6.12
CA GLU A 589 -11.39 6.06 5.26
C GLU A 589 -10.06 6.27 4.52
N ALA A 590 -8.93 6.21 5.23
CA ALA A 590 -7.60 6.36 4.65
C ALA A 590 -7.30 5.24 3.64
N VAL A 591 -7.61 3.98 3.98
CA VAL A 591 -7.45 2.82 3.07
C VAL A 591 -8.30 2.98 1.82
N ARG A 592 -9.58 3.30 1.96
CA ARG A 592 -10.50 3.50 0.82
C ARG A 592 -10.03 4.62 -0.09
N ASN A 593 -9.64 5.76 0.48
CA ASN A 593 -9.20 6.91 -0.29
C ASN A 593 -7.86 6.64 -1.00
N GLY A 594 -6.92 5.95 -0.34
CA GLY A 594 -5.65 5.52 -0.92
C GLY A 594 -5.83 4.53 -2.07
N LEU A 595 -6.63 3.47 -1.88
CA LEU A 595 -6.90 2.48 -2.94
C LEU A 595 -7.67 3.09 -4.12
N ALA A 596 -8.59 4.02 -3.87
CA ALA A 596 -9.28 4.75 -4.93
C ALA A 596 -8.33 5.66 -5.73
N LEU A 597 -7.38 6.33 -5.06
CA LEU A 597 -6.33 7.11 -5.73
C LEU A 597 -5.43 6.20 -6.58
N SER A 598 -5.03 5.06 -6.03
CA SER A 598 -4.21 4.06 -6.71
C SER A 598 -4.89 3.55 -7.99
N ALA A 599 -6.17 3.12 -7.90
CA ALA A 599 -6.95 2.68 -9.05
C ALA A 599 -7.16 3.78 -10.11
N ARG A 600 -7.42 5.02 -9.68
CA ARG A 600 -7.59 6.15 -10.59
C ARG A 600 -6.29 6.53 -11.31
N THR A 601 -5.14 6.41 -10.64
CA THR A 601 -3.85 6.92 -11.15
C THR A 601 -2.98 5.85 -11.78
N GLY A 602 -3.23 4.56 -11.49
CA GLY A 602 -2.42 3.42 -11.93
C GLY A 602 -1.18 3.16 -11.07
N VAL A 603 -1.01 3.88 -9.95
CA VAL A 603 0.15 3.76 -9.05
C VAL A 603 -0.16 2.79 -7.91
N HIS A 604 0.19 1.52 -8.11
CA HIS A 604 -0.22 0.42 -7.23
C HIS A 604 0.82 -0.03 -6.19
N VAL A 605 1.97 0.63 -6.13
CA VAL A 605 3.11 0.24 -5.26
C VAL A 605 2.76 0.24 -3.76
N MET A 606 1.82 1.07 -3.31
CA MET A 606 1.42 1.17 -1.89
C MET A 606 0.24 0.28 -1.51
N ASP A 607 -0.41 -0.37 -2.46
CA ASP A 607 -1.64 -1.12 -2.22
C ASP A 607 -1.48 -2.31 -1.25
N PRO A 608 -0.36 -3.07 -1.23
CA PRO A 608 -0.17 -4.12 -0.23
C PRO A 608 -0.19 -3.57 1.22
N TYR A 609 0.39 -2.38 1.42
CA TYR A 609 0.47 -1.74 2.74
C TYR A 609 -0.88 -1.19 3.19
N LEU A 610 -1.60 -0.51 2.30
CA LEU A 610 -2.96 -0.03 2.57
C LEU A 610 -3.92 -1.20 2.86
N ASN A 611 -3.88 -2.25 2.05
CA ASN A 611 -4.71 -3.45 2.26
C ASN A 611 -4.38 -4.15 3.58
N LYS A 612 -3.11 -4.15 4.03
CA LYS A 612 -2.74 -4.73 5.32
C LYS A 612 -3.55 -4.14 6.46
N TYR A 613 -3.64 -2.81 6.55
CA TYR A 613 -4.38 -2.15 7.64
C TYR A 613 -5.88 -2.35 7.52
N GLY A 614 -6.44 -2.29 6.30
CA GLY A 614 -7.86 -2.56 6.05
C GLY A 614 -8.27 -3.98 6.42
N ILE A 615 -7.51 -4.99 5.99
CA ILE A 615 -7.75 -6.40 6.28
C ILE A 615 -7.57 -6.69 7.76
N SER A 616 -6.49 -6.20 8.38
CA SER A 616 -6.27 -6.37 9.83
C SER A 616 -7.41 -5.74 10.64
N ALA A 617 -7.86 -4.53 10.30
CA ALA A 617 -8.98 -3.88 10.97
C ALA A 617 -10.29 -4.68 10.81
N ALA A 618 -10.58 -5.20 9.61
CA ALA A 618 -11.77 -5.99 9.33
C ALA A 618 -11.79 -7.32 10.12
N VAL A 619 -10.65 -8.01 10.21
CA VAL A 619 -10.51 -9.21 11.03
C VAL A 619 -10.68 -8.89 12.52
N SER A 620 -10.03 -7.83 13.04
CA SER A 620 -10.16 -7.43 14.45
C SER A 620 -11.60 -7.10 14.86
N LEU A 621 -12.40 -6.55 13.93
CA LEU A 621 -13.81 -6.22 14.15
C LEU A 621 -14.77 -7.42 14.00
N GLY A 622 -14.27 -8.60 13.60
CA GLY A 622 -15.10 -9.78 13.37
C GLY A 622 -15.84 -9.77 12.04
N PHE A 623 -15.31 -9.11 11.01
CA PHE A 623 -15.85 -9.10 9.64
C PHE A 623 -14.91 -9.76 8.63
N PRO A 624 -14.56 -11.04 8.79
CA PRO A 624 -13.58 -11.70 7.94
C PRO A 624 -14.03 -11.85 6.47
N GLY A 625 -15.33 -11.88 6.19
CA GLY A 625 -15.85 -11.85 4.81
C GLY A 625 -15.48 -10.57 4.06
N PHE A 626 -15.51 -9.41 4.74
CA PHE A 626 -15.07 -8.14 4.15
C PHE A 626 -13.55 -8.12 3.94
N ALA A 627 -12.78 -8.72 4.87
CA ALA A 627 -11.35 -8.94 4.66
C ALA A 627 -11.07 -9.80 3.42
N ARG A 628 -11.89 -10.83 3.16
CA ARG A 628 -11.79 -11.65 1.94
C ARG A 628 -12.04 -10.86 0.66
N GLU A 629 -13.05 -10.01 0.62
CA GLU A 629 -13.31 -9.15 -0.55
C GLU A 629 -12.11 -8.23 -0.89
N LEU A 630 -11.46 -7.68 0.15
CA LEU A 630 -10.27 -6.84 -0.02
C LEU A 630 -9.07 -7.61 -0.58
N ILE A 631 -8.80 -8.82 -0.07
CA ILE A 631 -7.68 -9.64 -0.56
C ILE A 631 -7.93 -10.23 -1.95
N ASP A 632 -9.17 -10.61 -2.28
CA ASP A 632 -9.52 -11.12 -3.61
C ASP A 632 -9.31 -10.02 -4.66
N THR A 633 -9.66 -8.78 -4.34
CA THR A 633 -9.36 -7.61 -5.19
C THR A 633 -7.85 -7.44 -5.40
N TYR A 634 -7.04 -7.68 -4.37
CA TYR A 634 -5.58 -7.64 -4.47
C TYR A 634 -5.00 -8.80 -5.30
N ALA A 635 -5.61 -9.99 -5.24
CA ALA A 635 -5.18 -11.21 -5.93
C ALA A 635 -5.31 -11.14 -7.47
N THR A 636 -6.27 -10.37 -7.98
CA THR A 636 -6.56 -10.27 -9.43
C THR A 636 -5.50 -9.52 -10.24
N ARG A 637 -4.41 -9.06 -9.62
CA ARG A 637 -3.44 -8.17 -10.24
C ARG A 637 -2.30 -8.92 -10.93
N PRO A 638 -1.89 -8.51 -12.14
CA PRO A 638 -0.83 -9.18 -12.87
C PRO A 638 0.54 -8.99 -12.20
N ARG A 639 1.28 -10.10 -12.06
CA ARG A 639 2.70 -10.19 -11.65
C ARG A 639 3.05 -9.55 -10.30
N LEU A 640 2.69 -10.22 -9.21
CA LEU A 640 3.23 -9.92 -7.88
C LEU A 640 4.72 -10.31 -7.81
N ASN A 641 5.60 -9.36 -7.47
CA ASN A 641 7.00 -9.64 -7.13
C ASN A 641 7.09 -10.41 -5.79
N THR A 642 8.25 -10.96 -5.44
CA THR A 642 8.44 -11.80 -4.23
C THR A 642 7.94 -11.12 -2.94
N MET A 643 8.20 -9.82 -2.78
CA MET A 643 7.70 -9.04 -1.64
C MET A 643 6.16 -8.91 -1.66
N SER A 644 5.56 -8.60 -2.81
CA SER A 644 4.11 -8.47 -2.93
C SER A 644 3.40 -9.81 -2.71
N ARG A 645 4.05 -10.92 -3.09
CA ARG A 645 3.60 -12.29 -2.79
C ARG A 645 3.70 -12.62 -1.31
N SER A 646 4.77 -12.23 -0.61
CA SER A 646 4.87 -12.46 0.83
C SER A 646 3.78 -11.69 1.59
N PHE A 647 3.49 -10.44 1.21
CA PHE A 647 2.33 -9.70 1.73
C PHE A 647 1.00 -10.39 1.41
N TYR A 648 0.81 -10.89 0.18
CA TYR A 648 -0.40 -11.62 -0.17
C TYR A 648 -0.64 -12.79 0.77
N TYR A 649 0.33 -13.69 0.91
CA TYR A 649 0.18 -14.86 1.77
C TYR A 649 0.03 -14.50 3.25
N TYR A 650 0.71 -13.45 3.71
CA TYR A 650 0.55 -12.95 5.08
C TYR A 650 -0.90 -12.52 5.35
N LEU A 651 -1.48 -11.73 4.43
CA LEU A 651 -2.86 -11.24 4.56
C LEU A 651 -3.89 -12.35 4.33
N SER A 652 -3.60 -13.31 3.46
CA SER A 652 -4.44 -14.50 3.22
C SER A 652 -4.49 -15.37 4.48
N SER A 653 -3.34 -15.57 5.11
CA SER A 653 -3.24 -16.29 6.38
C SER A 653 -4.05 -15.61 7.50
N LEU A 654 -3.89 -14.29 7.65
CA LEU A 654 -4.65 -13.51 8.64
C LEU A 654 -6.16 -13.60 8.41
N THR A 655 -6.58 -13.49 7.14
CA THR A 655 -8.00 -13.58 6.75
C THR A 655 -8.54 -14.98 7.01
N ALA A 656 -7.82 -16.03 6.62
CA ALA A 656 -8.20 -17.43 6.86
C ALA A 656 -8.31 -17.74 8.36
N TRP A 657 -7.38 -17.23 9.18
CA TRP A 657 -7.49 -17.34 10.63
C TRP A 657 -8.76 -16.65 11.16
N GLY A 658 -9.06 -15.44 10.70
CA GLY A 658 -10.27 -14.71 11.07
C GLY A 658 -11.59 -15.41 10.70
N GLU A 659 -11.58 -16.28 9.68
CA GLU A 659 -12.72 -17.11 9.28
C GLU A 659 -12.82 -18.44 10.06
N GLY A 660 -11.80 -18.77 10.87
CA GLY A 660 -11.69 -20.05 11.55
C GLY A 660 -11.08 -21.19 10.72
N ASP A 661 -10.51 -20.89 9.54
CA ASP A 661 -9.76 -21.87 8.73
C ASP A 661 -8.28 -21.90 9.16
N ALA A 662 -8.03 -22.51 10.31
CA ALA A 662 -6.68 -22.62 10.88
C ALA A 662 -5.69 -23.35 9.95
N ARG A 663 -6.17 -24.33 9.18
CA ARG A 663 -5.33 -25.10 8.24
C ARG A 663 -4.78 -24.19 7.15
N ARG A 664 -5.66 -23.45 6.45
CA ARG A 664 -5.24 -22.52 5.41
C ARG A 664 -4.38 -21.39 5.98
N ALA A 665 -4.71 -20.90 7.18
CA ALA A 665 -3.90 -19.91 7.87
C ALA A 665 -2.44 -20.37 8.06
N ILE A 666 -2.23 -21.62 8.48
CA ILE A 666 -0.90 -22.20 8.66
C ILE A 666 -0.19 -22.41 7.32
N GLU A 667 -0.88 -22.94 6.31
CA GLU A 667 -0.33 -23.15 4.97
C GLU A 667 0.18 -21.82 4.36
N ASP A 668 -0.65 -20.78 4.39
CA ASP A 668 -0.31 -19.45 3.85
C ASP A 668 0.79 -18.75 4.68
N ALA A 669 0.81 -18.90 6.01
CA ALA A 669 1.88 -18.32 6.82
C ALA A 669 3.24 -19.03 6.61
N ARG A 670 3.25 -20.34 6.35
CA ARG A 670 4.47 -21.07 5.96
C ARG A 670 4.99 -20.59 4.59
N GLN A 671 4.12 -20.40 3.61
CA GLN A 671 4.49 -19.79 2.32
C GLN A 671 5.09 -18.38 2.51
N THR A 672 4.50 -17.59 3.42
CA THR A 672 5.05 -16.28 3.79
C THR A 672 6.46 -16.41 4.35
N LEU A 673 6.70 -17.30 5.32
CA LEU A 673 8.03 -17.50 5.89
C LEU A 673 9.06 -17.96 4.86
N ASP A 674 8.69 -18.84 3.92
CA ASP A 674 9.61 -19.30 2.88
C ASP A 674 10.02 -18.15 1.96
N LEU A 675 9.06 -17.33 1.51
CA LEU A 675 9.37 -16.13 0.74
C LEU A 675 10.20 -15.11 1.52
N LEU A 676 9.97 -14.97 2.84
CA LEU A 676 10.73 -14.06 3.68
C LEU A 676 12.15 -14.55 3.99
N LYS A 677 12.41 -15.87 3.94
CA LYS A 677 13.77 -16.43 4.02
C LYS A 677 14.59 -16.00 2.81
N ASP A 678 14.05 -16.15 1.61
CA ASP A 678 14.70 -15.72 0.36
C ASP A 678 14.97 -14.20 0.37
N LEU A 679 14.10 -13.43 1.05
CA LEU A 679 14.26 -11.99 1.21
C LEU A 679 15.19 -11.60 2.37
N ASP A 680 15.66 -12.52 3.22
CA ASP A 680 16.39 -12.25 4.48
C ASP A 680 15.64 -11.24 5.41
N SER A 681 14.29 -11.33 5.44
CA SER A 681 13.42 -10.42 6.22
C SER A 681 13.18 -10.91 7.65
N ARG A 682 13.95 -10.40 8.61
CA ARG A 682 13.82 -10.82 10.01
C ARG A 682 12.55 -10.31 10.67
N VAL A 683 12.22 -9.02 10.49
CA VAL A 683 11.04 -8.40 11.13
C VAL A 683 9.75 -9.06 10.62
N GLY A 684 9.62 -9.19 9.30
CA GLY A 684 8.48 -9.89 8.69
C GLY A 684 8.37 -11.33 9.17
N ALA A 685 9.50 -12.04 9.30
CA ALA A 685 9.52 -13.42 9.75
C ALA A 685 9.04 -13.55 11.20
N TYR A 686 9.45 -12.66 12.11
CA TYR A 686 8.99 -12.70 13.50
C TYR A 686 7.50 -12.38 13.63
N CYS A 687 6.99 -11.37 12.91
CA CYS A 687 5.55 -11.10 12.87
C CYS A 687 4.75 -12.31 12.34
N THR A 688 5.30 -13.01 11.34
CA THR A 688 4.68 -14.22 10.77
C THR A 688 4.78 -15.42 11.73
N CYS A 689 5.83 -15.52 12.55
CA CYS A 689 5.91 -16.53 13.60
C CYS A 689 4.79 -16.37 14.63
N VAL A 690 4.44 -15.14 15.01
CA VAL A 690 3.29 -14.92 15.91
C VAL A 690 1.98 -15.37 15.25
N LEU A 691 1.77 -15.08 13.95
CA LEU A 691 0.58 -15.56 13.22
C LEU A 691 0.50 -17.09 13.19
N LEU A 692 1.62 -17.76 12.87
CA LEU A 692 1.72 -19.22 12.90
C LEU A 692 1.41 -19.75 14.29
N ALA A 693 1.98 -19.15 15.32
CA ALA A 693 1.75 -19.59 16.68
C ALA A 693 0.26 -19.54 17.06
N VAL A 694 -0.42 -18.43 16.72
CA VAL A 694 -1.85 -18.28 17.01
C VAL A 694 -2.67 -19.31 16.23
N ALA A 695 -2.40 -19.50 14.94
CA ALA A 695 -3.13 -20.46 14.11
C ALA A 695 -2.88 -21.93 14.53
N CYS A 696 -1.64 -22.31 14.82
CA CYS A 696 -1.28 -23.62 15.36
C CYS A 696 -1.96 -23.88 16.71
N TYR A 697 -1.95 -22.87 17.60
CA TYR A 697 -2.60 -22.97 18.90
C TYR A 697 -4.11 -23.23 18.77
N ASP A 698 -4.79 -22.48 17.89
CA ASP A 698 -6.22 -22.63 17.65
C ASP A 698 -6.55 -23.95 16.92
N GLN A 699 -5.61 -24.55 16.20
CA GLN A 699 -5.73 -25.91 15.64
C GLN A 699 -5.52 -27.01 16.69
N GLY A 700 -4.93 -26.70 17.84
CA GLY A 700 -4.60 -27.65 18.92
C GLY A 700 -3.15 -28.16 18.89
N ASP A 701 -2.29 -27.63 18.02
CA ASP A 701 -0.85 -27.95 17.99
C ASP A 701 -0.08 -26.99 18.91
N HIS A 702 -0.13 -27.27 20.20
CA HIS A 702 0.47 -26.42 21.23
C HIS A 702 2.01 -26.44 21.22
N GLU A 703 2.64 -27.52 20.75
CA GLU A 703 4.10 -27.63 20.67
C GLU A 703 4.66 -26.72 19.57
N GLU A 704 4.10 -26.78 18.37
CA GLU A 704 4.50 -25.93 17.26
C GLU A 704 4.21 -24.45 17.56
N ALA A 705 3.09 -24.16 18.24
CA ALA A 705 2.77 -22.82 18.70
C ALA A 705 3.84 -22.26 19.66
N ALA A 706 4.27 -23.06 20.64
CA ALA A 706 5.33 -22.67 21.57
C ALA A 706 6.68 -22.47 20.87
N TYR A 707 7.02 -23.32 19.90
CA TYR A 707 8.23 -23.16 19.07
C TYR A 707 8.25 -21.79 18.38
N HIS A 708 7.14 -21.41 17.72
CA HIS A 708 7.06 -20.15 17.01
C HIS A 708 7.03 -18.91 17.92
N LEU A 709 6.40 -18.97 19.10
CA LEU A 709 6.46 -17.89 20.09
C LEU A 709 7.88 -17.69 20.62
N ASN A 710 8.59 -18.77 20.96
CA ASN A 710 9.98 -18.70 21.41
C ASN A 710 10.89 -18.11 20.32
N LYS A 711 10.72 -18.56 19.07
CA LYS A 711 11.46 -18.02 17.92
C LYS A 711 11.22 -16.53 17.70
N SER A 712 10.00 -16.04 17.99
CA SER A 712 9.69 -14.61 17.95
C SER A 712 10.38 -13.81 19.07
N LEU A 713 10.76 -14.42 20.19
CA LEU A 713 11.44 -13.73 21.31
C LEU A 713 12.96 -13.68 21.18
N GLU A 714 13.60 -14.63 20.48
CA GLU A 714 15.07 -14.78 20.42
C GLU A 714 15.85 -13.49 20.10
N ARG A 715 15.26 -12.56 19.35
CA ARG A 715 15.87 -11.27 18.96
C ARG A 715 14.93 -10.08 19.08
N CYS A 716 13.95 -10.20 19.98
CA CYS A 716 12.98 -9.16 20.23
C CYS A 716 13.61 -8.03 21.08
N ILE A 717 13.38 -6.78 20.69
CA ILE A 717 13.83 -5.62 21.47
C ILE A 717 12.90 -5.48 22.70
N GLU A 718 13.49 -5.28 23.88
CA GLU A 718 12.71 -5.04 25.10
C GLU A 718 11.84 -3.77 24.96
N GLY A 719 10.58 -3.86 25.38
CA GLY A 719 9.62 -2.77 25.27
C GLY A 719 9.03 -2.57 23.87
N SER A 720 9.34 -3.42 22.90
CA SER A 720 8.82 -3.34 21.53
C SER A 720 7.40 -3.90 21.39
N TYR A 721 6.76 -3.55 20.28
CA TYR A 721 5.45 -4.09 19.90
C TYR A 721 5.46 -5.62 19.74
N LEU A 722 6.56 -6.19 19.23
CA LEU A 722 6.71 -7.64 19.09
C LEU A 722 6.79 -8.33 20.46
N GLN A 723 7.48 -7.75 21.44
CA GLN A 723 7.56 -8.32 22.79
C GLN A 723 6.17 -8.34 23.43
N PHE A 724 5.43 -7.24 23.29
CA PHE A 724 4.08 -7.12 23.80
C PHE A 724 3.18 -8.25 23.29
N ILE A 725 3.05 -8.41 21.97
CA ILE A 725 2.15 -9.41 21.38
C ILE A 725 2.60 -10.85 21.69
N THR A 726 3.90 -11.12 21.68
CA THR A 726 4.41 -12.49 21.89
C THR A 726 4.22 -12.92 23.33
N LEU A 727 4.58 -12.08 24.31
CA LEU A 727 4.34 -12.37 25.72
C LEU A 727 2.84 -12.45 26.05
N PHE A 728 2.01 -11.67 25.36
CA PHE A 728 0.56 -11.73 25.52
C PHE A 728 0.01 -13.12 25.12
N PHE A 729 0.42 -13.64 23.96
CA PHE A 729 0.00 -14.97 23.51
C PHE A 729 0.64 -16.12 24.30
N MET A 730 1.85 -15.94 24.84
CA MET A 730 2.40 -16.90 25.82
C MET A 730 1.57 -16.89 27.11
N GLY A 731 1.12 -15.72 27.58
CA GLY A 731 0.22 -15.60 28.72
C GLY A 731 -1.13 -16.29 28.47
N ARG A 732 -1.66 -16.21 27.24
CA ARG A 732 -2.82 -17.01 26.81
C ARG A 732 -2.56 -18.50 26.96
N ALA A 733 -1.46 -18.99 26.39
CA ALA A 733 -1.12 -20.40 26.41
C ALA A 733 -0.95 -20.93 27.86
N ALA A 734 -0.30 -20.15 28.73
CA ALA A 734 -0.16 -20.49 30.15
C ALA A 734 -1.50 -20.55 30.87
N LEU A 735 -2.39 -19.58 30.63
CA LEU A 735 -3.72 -19.54 31.24
C LEU A 735 -4.60 -20.72 30.81
N ASP A 736 -4.58 -21.05 29.52
CA ASP A 736 -5.32 -22.19 28.97
C ASP A 736 -4.73 -23.54 29.44
N ALA A 737 -3.44 -23.61 29.76
CA ALA A 737 -2.79 -24.76 30.39
C ALA A 737 -3.04 -24.86 31.92
N GLY A 738 -3.71 -23.88 32.52
CA GLY A 738 -4.01 -23.83 33.97
C GLY A 738 -2.88 -23.26 34.84
N ASP A 739 -1.78 -22.78 34.25
CA ASP A 739 -0.69 -22.13 34.99
C ASP A 739 -0.99 -20.62 35.17
N GLU A 740 -1.85 -20.32 36.14
CA GLU A 740 -2.23 -18.93 36.44
C GLU A 740 -1.06 -18.07 36.94
N GLN A 741 -0.06 -18.67 37.59
CA GLN A 741 1.11 -17.93 38.08
C GLN A 741 1.95 -17.41 36.92
N GLU A 742 2.26 -18.29 35.96
CA GLU A 742 3.01 -17.92 34.77
C GLU A 742 2.22 -16.99 33.86
N ALA A 743 0.91 -17.22 33.69
CA ALA A 743 0.02 -16.32 32.97
C ALA A 743 0.05 -14.90 33.56
N ALA A 744 -0.05 -14.77 34.90
CA ALA A 744 0.01 -13.47 35.57
C ALA A 744 1.39 -12.81 35.43
N ARG A 745 2.49 -13.58 35.47
CA ARG A 745 3.85 -13.07 35.25
C ARG A 745 4.00 -12.50 33.85
N LEU A 746 3.61 -13.26 32.82
CA LEU A 746 3.72 -12.86 31.42
C LEU A 746 2.82 -11.66 31.08
N LEU A 747 1.57 -11.66 31.57
CA LEU A 747 0.63 -10.55 31.34
C LEU A 747 1.07 -9.27 32.07
N ARG A 748 1.68 -9.33 33.26
CA ARG A 748 2.28 -8.15 33.91
C ARG A 748 3.33 -7.49 33.03
N ILE A 749 4.24 -8.28 32.46
CA ILE A 749 5.31 -7.75 31.60
C ILE A 749 4.70 -7.20 30.31
N SER A 750 3.85 -7.97 29.64
CA SER A 750 3.21 -7.57 28.38
C SER A 750 2.39 -6.29 28.57
N LEU A 751 1.42 -6.27 29.48
CA LEU A 751 0.54 -5.13 29.67
C LEU A 751 1.28 -3.88 30.17
N ALA A 752 2.34 -4.02 30.98
CA ALA A 752 3.18 -2.88 31.36
C ALA A 752 3.92 -2.26 30.15
N VAL A 753 4.32 -3.07 29.16
CA VAL A 753 4.80 -2.54 27.87
C VAL A 753 3.67 -1.82 27.14
N GLY A 754 2.47 -2.42 27.09
CA GLY A 754 1.28 -1.81 26.51
C GLY A 754 0.94 -0.44 27.11
N VAL A 755 1.01 -0.30 28.43
CA VAL A 755 0.79 0.97 29.15
C VAL A 755 1.85 2.01 28.79
N ARG A 756 3.14 1.66 28.87
CA ARG A 756 4.25 2.58 28.60
C ARG A 756 4.23 3.12 27.17
N GLN A 757 3.89 2.25 26.21
CA GLN A 757 3.94 2.56 24.77
C GLN A 757 2.60 2.99 24.19
N GLY A 758 1.48 2.79 24.90
CA GLY A 758 0.14 3.14 24.43
C GLY A 758 -0.42 2.20 23.36
N PHE A 759 -0.10 0.91 23.40
CA PHE A 759 -0.66 -0.06 22.46
C PHE A 759 -2.15 -0.22 22.70
N MET A 760 -2.97 -0.08 21.67
CA MET A 760 -4.42 -0.27 21.82
C MET A 760 -4.96 -1.38 20.92
N ASN A 761 -4.21 -1.82 19.91
CA ASN A 761 -4.63 -2.84 18.95
C ASN A 761 -3.44 -3.62 18.38
N PHE A 762 -3.70 -4.79 17.78
CA PHE A 762 -2.72 -5.58 17.03
C PHE A 762 -3.40 -6.50 15.99
N ALA A 763 -2.62 -7.07 15.06
CA ALA A 763 -3.15 -7.77 13.87
C ALA A 763 -4.00 -9.01 14.19
N TYR A 764 -3.66 -9.72 15.26
CA TYR A 764 -4.31 -10.98 15.66
C TYR A 764 -5.33 -10.78 16.78
N TRP A 765 -6.04 -9.66 16.76
CA TRP A 765 -7.01 -9.33 17.79
C TRP A 765 -8.27 -10.20 17.66
N HIS A 766 -8.58 -10.97 18.70
CA HIS A 766 -9.79 -11.78 18.79
C HIS A 766 -10.56 -11.49 20.08
N ASN A 767 -11.71 -10.80 19.97
CA ASN A 767 -12.46 -10.28 21.10
C ASN A 767 -12.77 -11.32 22.20
N PRO A 768 -13.26 -12.55 21.91
CA PRO A 768 -13.48 -13.56 22.95
C PRO A 768 -12.22 -13.94 23.72
N THR A 769 -11.09 -14.12 23.03
CA THR A 769 -9.79 -14.43 23.66
C THR A 769 -9.31 -13.26 24.51
N MET A 770 -9.41 -12.04 23.98
CA MET A 770 -9.04 -10.82 24.68
C MET A 770 -9.88 -10.59 25.94
N ALA A 771 -11.20 -10.83 25.87
CA ALA A 771 -12.09 -10.69 27.01
C ALA A 771 -11.71 -11.62 28.16
N ARG A 772 -11.35 -12.88 27.87
CA ARG A 772 -10.88 -13.84 28.89
C ARG A 772 -9.59 -13.36 29.57
N LEU A 773 -8.61 -12.90 28.79
CA LEU A 773 -7.31 -12.44 29.31
C LEU A 773 -7.44 -11.11 30.07
N CYS A 774 -8.26 -10.18 29.58
CA CYS A 774 -8.54 -8.92 30.26
C CYS A 774 -9.26 -9.16 31.59
N ALA A 775 -10.22 -10.09 31.64
CA ALA A 775 -10.88 -10.47 32.89
C ALA A 775 -9.89 -11.04 33.92
N PHE A 776 -9.01 -11.95 33.49
CA PHE A 776 -7.96 -12.48 34.34
C PHE A 776 -6.99 -11.38 34.82
N ALA A 777 -6.58 -10.47 33.94
CA ALA A 777 -5.73 -9.33 34.31
C ALA A 777 -6.40 -8.42 35.35
N LEU A 778 -7.71 -8.13 35.21
CA LEU A 778 -8.47 -7.36 36.19
C LEU A 778 -8.55 -8.08 37.55
N GLU A 779 -8.83 -9.39 37.56
CA GLU A 779 -8.84 -10.21 38.78
C GLU A 779 -7.49 -10.17 39.51
N GLN A 780 -6.38 -10.18 38.77
CA GLN A 780 -5.01 -10.15 39.30
C GLN A 780 -4.50 -8.73 39.60
N GLY A 781 -5.33 -7.69 39.39
CA GLY A 781 -4.95 -6.29 39.59
C GLY A 781 -3.86 -5.78 38.62
N ILE A 782 -3.73 -6.39 37.44
CA ILE A 782 -2.70 -6.06 36.45
C ILE A 782 -3.19 -4.92 35.56
N GLU A 783 -2.51 -3.77 35.64
CA GLU A 783 -2.73 -2.60 34.76
C GLU A 783 -4.21 -2.25 34.54
N THR A 784 -4.99 -2.22 35.62
CA THR A 784 -6.46 -2.25 35.59
C THR A 784 -7.09 -1.14 34.75
N ASP A 785 -6.62 0.10 34.86
CA ASP A 785 -7.16 1.23 34.09
C ASP A 785 -6.91 1.08 32.59
N TYR A 786 -5.75 0.58 32.21
CA TYR A 786 -5.41 0.30 30.82
C TYR A 786 -6.24 -0.86 30.26
N VAL A 787 -6.41 -1.93 31.03
CA VAL A 787 -7.26 -3.07 30.64
C VAL A 787 -8.72 -2.64 30.47
N ARG A 788 -9.26 -1.82 31.39
CA ARG A 788 -10.62 -1.24 31.24
C ARG A 788 -10.73 -0.40 29.97
N LYS A 789 -9.71 0.40 29.65
CA LYS A 789 -9.65 1.20 28.42
C LYS A 789 -9.68 0.31 27.16
N LEU A 790 -8.93 -0.80 27.15
CA LEU A 790 -8.95 -1.77 26.05
C LEU A 790 -10.34 -2.40 25.86
N ILE A 791 -10.97 -2.83 26.95
CA ILE A 791 -12.31 -3.44 26.92
C ILE A 791 -13.32 -2.47 26.31
N LEU A 792 -13.32 -1.22 26.78
CA LEU A 792 -14.24 -0.18 26.31
C LEU A 792 -14.00 0.19 24.85
N LEU A 793 -12.74 0.36 24.45
CA LEU A 793 -12.35 0.72 23.08
C LEU A 793 -12.82 -0.33 22.07
N HIS A 794 -12.59 -1.61 22.37
CA HIS A 794 -12.95 -2.74 21.49
C HIS A 794 -14.37 -3.27 21.70
N ARG A 795 -15.15 -2.64 22.59
CA ARG A 795 -16.53 -3.03 22.93
C ARG A 795 -16.66 -4.51 23.26
N MET A 796 -15.67 -5.06 23.97
CA MET A 796 -15.63 -6.49 24.27
C MET A 796 -16.85 -6.89 25.10
N GLN A 797 -17.43 -8.04 24.77
CA GLN A 797 -18.49 -8.63 25.56
C GLN A 797 -17.89 -9.52 26.65
N PRO A 798 -18.37 -9.42 27.91
CA PRO A 798 -17.91 -10.31 28.96
C PRO A 798 -18.34 -11.75 28.66
N SER A 799 -17.41 -12.70 28.80
CA SER A 799 -17.65 -14.13 28.65
C SER A 799 -16.85 -14.94 29.67
N GLY A 800 -17.33 -16.13 30.01
CA GLY A 800 -16.69 -17.01 31.00
C GLY A 800 -16.44 -16.28 32.32
N ARG A 801 -15.18 -16.28 32.81
CA ARG A 801 -14.76 -15.62 34.07
C ARG A 801 -15.07 -14.11 34.09
N ALA A 802 -15.13 -13.44 32.95
CA ALA A 802 -15.43 -12.01 32.87
C ALA A 802 -16.81 -11.65 33.43
N LEU A 803 -17.78 -12.58 33.34
CA LEU A 803 -19.13 -12.38 33.85
C LEU A 803 -19.17 -12.24 35.38
N ASP A 804 -18.20 -12.87 36.07
CA ASP A 804 -18.10 -12.83 37.53
C ASP A 804 -17.20 -11.66 38.01
N CYS A 805 -16.44 -11.04 37.10
CA CYS A 805 -15.45 -10.02 37.43
C CYS A 805 -16.11 -8.66 37.78
N PRO A 806 -15.98 -8.16 39.02
CA PRO A 806 -16.57 -6.87 39.41
C PRO A 806 -15.86 -5.69 38.75
N ASP A 807 -14.57 -5.81 38.44
CA ASP A 807 -13.74 -4.72 37.92
C ASP A 807 -13.87 -4.51 36.40
N TRP A 808 -14.60 -5.39 35.72
CA TRP A 808 -14.99 -5.21 34.34
C TRP A 808 -15.81 -3.91 34.19
N PRO A 809 -15.63 -3.13 33.11
CA PRO A 809 -16.29 -1.83 32.93
C PRO A 809 -17.75 -2.02 32.50
N TRP A 810 -18.55 -2.55 33.41
CA TRP A 810 -19.97 -2.83 33.22
C TRP A 810 -20.78 -1.55 33.02
N PRO A 811 -21.66 -1.50 31.99
CA PRO A 811 -22.61 -0.40 31.83
C PRO A 811 -23.53 -0.23 33.04
N VAL A 812 -23.97 -1.34 33.64
CA VAL A 812 -24.80 -1.36 34.85
C VAL A 812 -24.21 -2.33 35.86
N LYS A 813 -23.96 -1.86 37.09
CA LYS A 813 -23.60 -2.70 38.23
C LYS A 813 -24.64 -2.57 39.33
N ILE A 814 -25.05 -3.70 39.89
CA ILE A 814 -26.01 -3.74 40.97
C ILE A 814 -25.42 -4.57 42.11
N TYR A 815 -25.32 -3.93 43.26
CA TYR A 815 -24.98 -4.59 44.52
C TYR A 815 -26.26 -4.86 45.29
N THR A 816 -26.38 -6.07 45.82
CA THR A 816 -27.53 -6.57 46.59
C THR A 816 -27.13 -7.33 47.85
N LEU A 817 -25.87 -7.77 47.98
CA LEU A 817 -25.35 -8.51 49.12
C LEU A 817 -24.73 -7.56 50.15
N GLY A 818 -25.44 -7.34 51.25
CA GLY A 818 -25.03 -6.43 52.33
C GLY A 818 -25.41 -4.96 52.14
N ARG A 819 -25.75 -4.54 50.92
CA ARG A 819 -26.30 -3.21 50.59
C ARG A 819 -27.02 -3.22 49.25
N PHE A 820 -27.86 -2.22 48.99
CA PHE A 820 -28.39 -1.97 47.64
C PHE A 820 -27.76 -0.73 47.01
N GLU A 821 -26.99 -0.92 45.94
CA GLU A 821 -26.40 0.15 45.13
C GLU A 821 -26.59 -0.13 43.64
N LEU A 822 -27.00 0.91 42.90
CA LEU A 822 -27.11 0.88 41.44
C LEU A 822 -26.11 1.88 40.85
N LEU A 823 -25.13 1.38 40.10
CA LEU A 823 -24.17 2.17 39.35
C LEU A 823 -24.49 2.06 37.85
N VAL A 824 -24.60 3.20 37.17
CA VAL A 824 -24.76 3.27 35.71
C VAL A 824 -23.57 4.03 35.15
N ASN A 825 -22.78 3.40 34.29
CA ASN A 825 -21.50 3.91 33.79
C ASN A 825 -20.57 4.41 34.91
N GLY A 826 -20.55 3.70 36.03
CA GLY A 826 -19.76 4.05 37.22
C GLY A 826 -20.36 5.15 38.11
N VAL A 827 -21.49 5.76 37.72
CA VAL A 827 -22.16 6.81 38.51
C VAL A 827 -23.29 6.22 39.34
N LEU A 828 -23.33 6.57 40.63
CA LEU A 828 -24.38 6.14 41.55
C LEU A 828 -25.74 6.76 41.19
N VAL A 829 -26.75 5.90 41.00
CA VAL A 829 -28.12 6.30 40.64
C VAL A 829 -29.06 6.05 41.83
N GLY A 830 -29.71 7.12 42.31
CA GLY A 830 -30.63 7.07 43.44
C GLY A 830 -29.93 7.20 44.80
N LYS A 831 -30.67 6.93 45.88
CA LYS A 831 -30.14 6.90 47.24
C LYS A 831 -29.89 5.43 47.64
N PRO A 832 -28.65 5.04 48.02
CA PRO A 832 -28.37 3.74 48.60
C PRO A 832 -29.28 3.51 49.80
N ASP A 833 -29.80 2.29 49.93
CA ASP A 833 -30.47 1.82 51.16
C ASP A 833 -31.63 2.71 51.68
N SER A 834 -32.31 3.46 50.80
CA SER A 834 -33.52 4.21 51.17
C SER A 834 -34.64 3.25 51.62
N ALA A 835 -35.17 3.47 52.83
CA ALA A 835 -36.30 2.71 53.39
C ALA A 835 -37.59 2.80 52.54
N VAL A 836 -37.71 3.82 51.69
CA VAL A 836 -38.78 3.93 50.69
C VAL A 836 -38.14 3.88 49.30
N ALA A 837 -38.15 2.70 48.69
CA ALA A 837 -37.70 2.52 47.32
C ALA A 837 -38.78 3.01 46.34
N SER A 838 -38.37 3.74 45.29
CA SER A 838 -39.30 4.11 44.22
C SER A 838 -39.82 2.86 43.50
N LYS A 839 -41.05 2.88 42.95
CA LYS A 839 -41.63 1.74 42.22
C LYS A 839 -40.71 1.12 41.15
N PRO A 840 -39.93 1.89 40.36
CA PRO A 840 -38.92 1.33 39.45
C PRO A 840 -37.83 0.51 40.15
N LEU A 841 -37.31 0.97 41.29
CA LEU A 841 -36.29 0.24 42.04
C LEU A 841 -36.87 -1.00 42.72
N LEU A 842 -38.12 -0.94 43.20
CA LEU A 842 -38.83 -2.11 43.71
C LEU A 842 -39.01 -3.17 42.62
N LEU A 843 -39.40 -2.77 41.40
CA LEU A 843 -39.47 -3.68 40.25
C LEU A 843 -38.12 -4.33 39.96
N LEU A 844 -37.03 -3.55 39.94
CA LEU A 844 -35.69 -4.08 39.72
C LEU A 844 -35.28 -5.09 40.80
N LYS A 845 -35.47 -4.75 42.08
CA LYS A 845 -35.16 -5.63 43.22
C LYS A 845 -35.97 -6.93 43.18
N ALA A 846 -37.26 -6.85 42.89
CA ALA A 846 -38.14 -8.01 42.77
C ALA A 846 -37.71 -8.92 41.61
N VAL A 847 -37.39 -8.35 40.45
CA VAL A 847 -36.85 -9.10 39.29
C VAL A 847 -35.54 -9.80 39.66
N ILE A 848 -34.63 -9.14 40.37
CA ILE A 848 -33.36 -9.75 40.84
C ILE A 848 -33.62 -10.87 41.85
N ALA A 849 -34.56 -10.67 42.78
CA ALA A 849 -34.92 -11.69 43.78
C ALA A 849 -35.47 -12.97 43.13
N GLN A 850 -36.15 -12.85 41.99
CA GLN A 850 -36.63 -13.97 41.17
C GLN A 850 -35.57 -14.54 40.20
N GLY A 851 -34.29 -14.14 40.33
CA GLY A 851 -33.16 -14.64 39.53
C GLY A 851 -32.81 -13.80 38.31
N GLY A 852 -33.61 -12.79 37.97
CA GLY A 852 -33.31 -11.80 36.92
C GLY A 852 -33.41 -12.32 35.48
N VAL A 853 -33.77 -13.58 35.27
CA VAL A 853 -33.91 -14.21 33.95
C VAL A 853 -35.25 -14.92 33.91
N ASP A 854 -35.95 -14.82 32.79
CA ASP A 854 -37.22 -15.52 32.54
C ASP A 854 -38.35 -15.21 33.55
N VAL A 855 -38.35 -13.99 34.12
CA VAL A 855 -39.29 -13.60 35.19
C VAL A 855 -40.65 -13.21 34.59
N PRO A 856 -41.78 -13.85 34.95
CA PRO A 856 -43.09 -13.53 34.39
C PRO A 856 -43.51 -12.08 34.69
N GLN A 857 -43.92 -11.34 33.65
CA GLN A 857 -44.34 -9.94 33.83
C GLN A 857 -45.61 -9.80 34.69
N GLU A 858 -46.54 -10.76 34.57
CA GLU A 858 -47.82 -10.75 35.28
C GLU A 858 -47.59 -10.90 36.79
N MET A 859 -46.70 -11.82 37.18
CA MET A 859 -46.26 -11.97 38.56
C MET A 859 -45.68 -10.67 39.13
N MET A 860 -44.89 -9.92 38.35
CA MET A 860 -44.33 -8.65 38.80
C MET A 860 -45.40 -7.56 38.91
N ALA A 861 -46.39 -7.54 38.02
CA ALA A 861 -47.50 -6.59 38.08
C ALA A 861 -48.37 -6.84 39.33
N ASP A 862 -48.73 -8.09 39.61
CA ASP A 862 -49.53 -8.49 40.77
C ASP A 862 -48.79 -8.20 42.09
N LEU A 863 -47.48 -8.43 42.12
CA LEU A 863 -46.64 -8.22 43.30
C LEU A 863 -46.50 -6.73 43.66
N LEU A 864 -46.34 -5.85 42.67
CA LEU A 864 -46.11 -4.42 42.89
C LEU A 864 -47.40 -3.60 43.02
N TRP A 865 -48.52 -4.08 42.48
CA TRP A 865 -49.83 -3.43 42.51
C TRP A 865 -50.96 -4.42 42.87
N PRO A 866 -50.94 -5.00 44.08
CA PRO A 866 -51.93 -6.02 44.48
C PRO A 866 -53.38 -5.50 44.54
N GLU A 867 -53.54 -4.19 44.66
CA GLU A 867 -54.85 -3.49 44.79
C GLU A 867 -55.43 -3.02 43.44
N ALA A 868 -54.74 -3.24 42.31
CA ALA A 868 -55.15 -2.72 41.00
C ALA A 868 -55.72 -3.81 40.08
N ASP A 869 -56.80 -3.50 39.37
CA ASP A 869 -57.38 -4.40 38.35
C ASP A 869 -56.39 -4.63 37.19
N GLY A 870 -56.44 -5.80 36.55
CA GLY A 870 -55.40 -6.31 35.62
C GLY A 870 -54.95 -5.33 34.52
N ASP A 871 -55.88 -4.59 33.90
CA ASP A 871 -55.53 -3.57 32.87
C ASP A 871 -54.80 -2.36 33.47
N GLN A 872 -55.17 -1.94 34.68
CA GLN A 872 -54.55 -0.82 35.38
C GLN A 872 -53.18 -1.19 35.94
N ALA A 873 -53.04 -2.41 36.46
CA ALA A 873 -51.77 -2.98 36.89
C ALA A 873 -50.79 -3.04 35.72
N ARG A 874 -51.24 -3.50 34.54
CA ARG A 874 -50.41 -3.61 33.34
C ARG A 874 -49.93 -2.25 32.80
N ARG A 875 -50.82 -1.24 32.71
CA ARG A 875 -50.42 0.12 32.30
C ARG A 875 -49.43 0.76 33.29
N SER A 876 -49.64 0.52 34.59
CA SER A 876 -48.74 1.01 35.64
C SER A 876 -47.37 0.33 35.57
N PHE A 877 -47.36 -0.98 35.27
CA PHE A 877 -46.16 -1.76 35.02
C PHE A 877 -45.39 -1.23 33.80
N ASP A 878 -46.02 -1.07 32.63
CA ASP A 878 -45.36 -0.60 31.41
C ASP A 878 -44.73 0.80 31.60
N THR A 879 -45.45 1.69 32.28
CA THR A 879 -44.95 3.03 32.64
C THR A 879 -43.73 2.95 33.57
N THR A 880 -43.78 2.04 34.56
CA THR A 880 -42.69 1.84 35.53
C THR A 880 -41.47 1.21 34.88
N LEU A 881 -41.68 0.24 33.99
CA LEU A 881 -40.63 -0.41 33.21
C LEU A 881 -39.94 0.59 32.28
N HIS A 882 -40.68 1.47 31.60
CA HIS A 882 -40.09 2.52 30.78
C HIS A 882 -39.21 3.47 31.61
N ARG A 883 -39.69 3.87 32.80
CA ARG A 883 -38.88 4.67 33.75
C ARG A 883 -37.63 3.92 34.22
N LEU A 884 -37.75 2.62 34.52
CA LEU A 884 -36.63 1.78 34.92
C LEU A 884 -35.58 1.67 33.81
N ARG A 885 -35.97 1.41 32.56
CA ARG A 885 -35.05 1.40 31.41
C ARG A 885 -34.31 2.72 31.25
N LYS A 886 -35.01 3.84 31.42
CA LYS A 886 -34.40 5.17 31.40
C LYS A 886 -33.41 5.37 32.56
N MET A 887 -33.71 4.85 33.76
CA MET A 887 -32.78 4.88 34.90
C MET A 887 -31.53 4.03 34.68
N LEU A 888 -31.65 2.88 34.01
CA LEU A 888 -30.52 2.00 33.69
C LEU A 888 -29.63 2.54 32.55
N GLY A 889 -30.07 3.57 31.83
CA GLY A 889 -29.32 4.17 30.71
C GLY A 889 -29.21 3.30 29.46
N HIS A 890 -29.65 2.04 29.51
CA HIS A 890 -29.60 1.07 28.43
C HIS A 890 -30.93 0.32 28.31
N GLU A 891 -31.66 0.51 27.20
CA GLU A 891 -32.94 -0.18 27.00
C GLU A 891 -32.81 -1.71 26.94
N GLN A 892 -31.68 -2.21 26.44
CA GLN A 892 -31.40 -3.64 26.36
C GLN A 892 -30.97 -4.26 27.70
N ALA A 893 -30.68 -3.47 28.73
CA ALA A 893 -30.32 -4.00 30.04
C ALA A 893 -31.46 -4.81 30.68
N LEU A 894 -32.72 -4.47 30.37
CA LEU A 894 -33.91 -5.20 30.82
C LEU A 894 -34.92 -5.35 29.68
N THR A 895 -34.95 -6.53 29.06
CA THR A 895 -35.81 -6.84 27.92
C THR A 895 -37.06 -7.62 28.33
N ILE A 896 -38.12 -7.51 27.53
CA ILE A 896 -39.29 -8.41 27.61
C ILE A 896 -39.27 -9.28 26.36
N ARG A 897 -39.31 -10.61 26.55
CA ARG A 897 -39.49 -11.60 25.49
C ARG A 897 -40.61 -12.54 25.90
N ASN A 898 -41.65 -12.67 25.06
CA ASN A 898 -42.82 -13.51 25.33
C ASN A 898 -43.47 -13.27 26.70
N GLY A 899 -43.58 -12.00 27.12
CA GLY A 899 -44.16 -11.63 28.42
C GLY A 899 -43.26 -11.94 29.63
N ARG A 900 -41.97 -12.20 29.41
CA ARG A 900 -40.99 -12.50 30.46
C ARG A 900 -39.81 -11.54 30.44
N LEU A 901 -39.44 -11.06 31.62
CA LEU A 901 -38.39 -10.09 31.87
C LEU A 901 -37.03 -10.76 31.98
N ASN A 902 -36.04 -10.17 31.32
CA ASN A 902 -34.67 -10.67 31.29
C ASN A 902 -33.66 -9.53 31.47
N LEU A 903 -32.85 -9.62 32.52
CA LEU A 903 -31.67 -8.77 32.71
C LEU A 903 -30.52 -9.31 31.88
N ASP A 904 -30.05 -8.53 30.92
CA ASP A 904 -29.00 -8.95 29.99
C ASP A 904 -27.67 -9.18 30.73
N PRO A 905 -27.13 -10.42 30.74
CA PRO A 905 -25.91 -10.75 31.47
C PRO A 905 -24.65 -10.13 30.88
N THR A 906 -24.70 -9.58 29.67
CA THR A 906 -23.57 -8.89 29.03
C THR A 906 -23.51 -7.40 29.38
N LEU A 907 -24.63 -6.82 29.82
CA LEU A 907 -24.75 -5.39 30.16
C LEU A 907 -24.90 -5.14 31.66
N VAL A 908 -25.47 -6.10 32.40
CA VAL A 908 -25.81 -5.96 33.82
C VAL A 908 -25.04 -6.97 34.67
N TRP A 909 -24.16 -6.45 35.52
CA TRP A 909 -23.50 -7.22 36.57
C TRP A 909 -24.28 -7.17 37.87
N LEU A 910 -24.44 -8.35 38.47
CA LEU A 910 -25.11 -8.55 39.75
C LEU A 910 -24.17 -9.32 40.66
N ASP A 911 -23.90 -8.78 41.85
CA ASP A 911 -23.09 -9.48 42.86
C ASP A 911 -23.70 -10.83 43.28
N VAL A 912 -25.03 -10.92 43.39
CA VAL A 912 -25.75 -12.18 43.66
C VAL A 912 -25.55 -13.22 42.56
N ARG A 913 -25.51 -12.80 41.29
CA ARG A 913 -25.28 -13.72 40.15
C ARG A 913 -23.84 -14.21 40.14
N ALA A 914 -22.88 -13.33 40.40
CA ALA A 914 -21.47 -13.69 40.51
C ALA A 914 -21.24 -14.67 41.68
N PHE A 915 -21.92 -14.45 42.82
CA PHE A 915 -21.90 -15.37 43.96
C PHE A 915 -22.51 -16.73 43.62
N ASP A 916 -23.70 -16.74 43.01
CA ASP A 916 -24.39 -17.98 42.61
C ASP A 916 -23.59 -18.76 41.55
N SER A 917 -22.92 -18.06 40.63
CA SER A 917 -22.02 -18.64 39.63
C SER A 917 -20.84 -19.36 40.29
N CYS A 918 -20.14 -18.69 41.22
CA CYS A 918 -19.06 -19.32 41.99
C CYS A 918 -19.55 -20.54 42.79
N PHE A 919 -20.70 -20.42 43.47
CA PHE A 919 -21.28 -21.55 44.20
C PHE A 919 -21.60 -22.73 43.29
N ASN A 920 -22.22 -22.50 42.13
CA ASN A 920 -22.59 -23.56 41.20
C ASN A 920 -21.36 -24.28 40.62
N GLN A 921 -20.25 -23.57 40.39
CA GLN A 921 -18.97 -24.16 39.97
C GLN A 921 -18.37 -25.06 41.07
N LEU A 922 -18.62 -24.74 42.35
CA LEU A 922 -18.13 -25.49 43.51
C LEU A 922 -19.08 -26.62 43.94
N SER A 923 -20.38 -26.49 43.68
CA SER A 923 -21.47 -27.33 44.21
C SER A 923 -21.29 -28.85 44.03
N PRO A 924 -20.69 -29.40 42.95
CA PRO A 924 -20.47 -30.84 42.81
C PRO A 924 -19.41 -31.41 43.79
N VAL A 925 -18.58 -30.56 44.40
CA VAL A 925 -17.37 -30.94 45.15
C VAL A 925 -17.48 -30.57 46.64
N VAL A 926 -18.56 -29.89 47.06
CA VAL A 926 -18.73 -29.47 48.46
C VAL A 926 -18.83 -30.67 49.44
N GLU A 927 -19.02 -31.89 48.93
CA GLU A 927 -19.14 -33.12 49.73
C GLU A 927 -17.83 -33.95 49.84
N GLU A 928 -16.82 -33.70 48.99
CA GLU A 928 -15.53 -34.41 48.99
C GLU A 928 -14.37 -33.40 49.05
N SER A 929 -13.49 -33.54 50.04
CA SER A 929 -12.30 -32.70 50.33
C SER A 929 -11.87 -31.69 49.25
N ILE A 930 -11.84 -30.40 49.60
CA ILE A 930 -11.37 -29.30 48.72
C ILE A 930 -9.96 -29.60 48.19
N LYS A 931 -9.77 -29.43 46.88
CA LYS A 931 -8.43 -29.47 46.27
C LYS A 931 -7.71 -28.12 46.46
N PRO A 932 -6.38 -28.08 46.65
CA PRO A 932 -5.63 -26.82 46.84
C PRO A 932 -5.85 -25.78 45.74
N GLU A 933 -6.04 -26.23 44.50
CA GLU A 933 -6.33 -25.39 43.31
C GLU A 933 -7.69 -24.67 43.36
N GLN A 934 -8.61 -25.09 44.24
CA GLN A 934 -9.97 -24.53 44.33
C GLN A 934 -10.09 -23.43 45.39
N VAL A 935 -9.09 -23.28 46.27
CA VAL A 935 -9.10 -22.35 47.40
C VAL A 935 -9.39 -20.91 46.95
N SER A 936 -8.81 -20.48 45.83
CA SER A 936 -9.01 -19.14 45.27
C SER A 936 -10.47 -18.88 44.87
N LEU A 937 -11.18 -19.88 44.33
CA LEU A 937 -12.59 -19.77 43.94
C LEU A 937 -13.51 -19.69 45.16
N TYR A 938 -13.19 -20.42 46.25
CA TYR A 938 -13.86 -20.26 47.54
C TYR A 938 -13.64 -18.86 48.11
N GLU A 939 -12.40 -18.38 48.17
CA GLU A 939 -12.07 -17.03 48.66
C GLU A 939 -12.80 -15.94 47.85
N ARG A 940 -12.89 -16.09 46.52
CA ARG A 940 -13.64 -15.20 45.62
C ARG A 940 -15.14 -15.18 45.93
N ALA A 941 -15.75 -16.36 46.12
CA ALA A 941 -17.17 -16.47 46.46
C ALA A 941 -17.48 -15.79 47.80
N LEU A 942 -16.64 -16.01 48.81
CA LEU A 942 -16.79 -15.39 50.13
C LEU A 942 -16.59 -13.87 50.08
N ALA A 943 -15.68 -13.39 49.24
CA ALA A 943 -15.44 -11.95 49.08
C ALA A 943 -16.65 -11.20 48.50
N LEU A 944 -17.48 -11.85 47.68
CA LEU A 944 -18.70 -11.26 47.10
C LEU A 944 -19.85 -11.13 48.12
N TYR A 945 -19.91 -12.02 49.11
CA TYR A 945 -20.97 -12.00 50.14
C TYR A 945 -20.58 -11.07 51.30
N LYS A 946 -20.95 -9.79 51.21
CA LYS A 946 -20.67 -8.78 52.27
C LYS A 946 -21.73 -8.69 53.36
N GLY A 947 -22.83 -9.42 53.24
CA GLY A 947 -23.93 -9.43 54.19
C GLY A 947 -25.24 -9.89 53.57
N SER A 948 -26.33 -9.78 54.34
CA SER A 948 -27.65 -10.25 53.93
C SER A 948 -28.16 -9.60 52.63
N PHE A 949 -28.86 -10.39 51.80
CA PHE A 949 -29.48 -9.90 50.56
C PHE A 949 -30.55 -8.84 50.86
N LEU A 950 -30.38 -7.65 50.27
CA LEU A 950 -31.27 -6.48 50.40
C LEU A 950 -31.65 -6.19 51.86
N PRO A 951 -30.70 -5.78 52.73
CA PRO A 951 -30.89 -5.78 54.18
C PRO A 951 -31.94 -4.80 54.70
N VAL A 952 -32.33 -3.80 53.89
CA VAL A 952 -33.37 -2.80 54.22
C VAL A 952 -34.78 -3.34 53.94
N ASP A 953 -34.95 -4.17 52.91
CA ASP A 953 -36.25 -4.65 52.44
C ASP A 953 -36.74 -5.90 53.22
N ARG A 954 -36.51 -5.95 54.55
CA ARG A 954 -36.76 -7.16 55.37
C ARG A 954 -38.24 -7.57 55.47
N THR A 955 -39.15 -6.63 55.25
CA THR A 955 -40.61 -6.83 55.35
C THR A 955 -41.21 -7.32 54.03
N GLU A 956 -40.43 -7.33 52.94
CA GLU A 956 -40.88 -7.70 51.62
C GLU A 956 -40.80 -9.22 51.42
N GLY A 957 -41.95 -9.90 51.36
CA GLY A 957 -42.02 -11.37 51.31
C GLY A 957 -41.26 -12.01 50.14
N TRP A 958 -41.16 -11.32 49.01
CA TRP A 958 -40.44 -11.80 47.82
C TRP A 958 -38.91 -11.82 47.95
N SER A 959 -38.35 -11.18 48.99
CA SER A 959 -36.91 -11.18 49.25
C SER A 959 -36.47 -12.34 50.17
N LEU A 960 -37.41 -12.93 50.92
CA LEU A 960 -37.15 -13.89 52.00
C LEU A 960 -36.49 -15.17 51.48
N ASP A 961 -37.10 -15.80 50.47
CA ASP A 961 -36.63 -17.08 49.93
C ASP A 961 -35.23 -16.95 49.31
N CYS A 962 -34.98 -15.85 48.59
CA CYS A 962 -33.68 -15.58 47.99
C CYS A 962 -32.62 -15.37 49.08
N ARG A 963 -32.95 -14.62 50.14
CA ARG A 963 -32.06 -14.38 51.27
C ARG A 963 -31.66 -15.68 51.98
N GLU A 964 -32.62 -16.54 52.33
CA GLU A 964 -32.35 -17.81 53.00
C GLU A 964 -31.55 -18.77 52.11
N ARG A 965 -31.88 -18.84 50.81
CA ARG A 965 -31.12 -19.62 49.83
C ARG A 965 -29.65 -19.21 49.76
N LEU A 966 -29.39 -17.90 49.62
CA LEU A 966 -28.03 -17.35 49.51
C LEU A 966 -27.25 -17.53 50.81
N ARG A 967 -27.90 -17.31 51.95
CA ARG A 967 -27.34 -17.54 53.28
C ARG A 967 -26.91 -18.99 53.46
N GLY A 968 -27.78 -19.96 53.15
CA GLY A 968 -27.44 -21.38 53.26
C GLY A 968 -26.34 -21.82 52.29
N ARG A 969 -26.21 -21.18 51.13
CA ARG A 969 -25.06 -21.38 50.22
C ARG A 969 -23.76 -20.82 50.80
N PHE A 970 -23.81 -19.62 51.35
CA PHE A 970 -22.65 -18.97 51.98
C PHE A 970 -22.10 -19.80 53.15
N VAL A 971 -22.95 -20.21 54.10
CA VAL A 971 -22.53 -21.03 55.25
C VAL A 971 -21.83 -22.31 54.80
N ARG A 972 -22.37 -23.01 53.78
CA ARG A 972 -21.74 -24.22 53.23
C ARG A 972 -20.33 -23.98 52.67
N LEU A 973 -20.12 -22.87 51.94
CA LEU A 973 -18.81 -22.54 51.39
C LEU A 973 -17.79 -22.21 52.48
N VAL A 974 -18.21 -21.46 53.51
CA VAL A 974 -17.36 -21.10 54.66
C VAL A 974 -16.93 -22.35 55.42
N VAL A 975 -17.87 -23.23 55.76
CA VAL A 975 -17.59 -24.48 56.48
C VAL A 975 -16.63 -25.34 55.68
N ALA A 976 -16.85 -25.51 54.38
CA ALA A 976 -15.96 -26.29 53.53
C ALA A 976 -14.53 -25.72 53.51
N LEU A 977 -14.37 -24.41 53.28
CA LEU A 977 -13.05 -23.75 53.26
C LEU A 977 -12.35 -23.79 54.63
N GLY A 978 -13.10 -23.56 55.71
CA GLY A 978 -12.58 -23.64 57.07
C GLY A 978 -12.11 -25.05 57.43
N CYS A 979 -12.91 -26.07 57.15
CA CYS A 979 -12.55 -27.49 57.34
C CYS A 979 -11.30 -27.87 56.54
N PHE A 980 -11.12 -27.36 55.32
CA PHE A 980 -9.89 -27.58 54.54
C PHE A 980 -8.65 -27.04 55.27
N TRP A 981 -8.73 -25.83 55.84
CA TRP A 981 -7.63 -25.27 56.62
C TRP A 981 -7.38 -26.03 57.93
N GLU A 982 -8.44 -26.47 58.62
CA GLU A 982 -8.36 -27.32 59.81
C GLU A 982 -7.64 -28.66 59.50
N GLN A 983 -8.02 -29.35 58.42
CA GLN A 983 -7.39 -30.60 57.98
C GLN A 983 -5.88 -30.44 57.68
N HIS A 984 -5.49 -29.28 57.15
CA HIS A 984 -4.10 -28.92 56.89
C HIS A 984 -3.37 -28.31 58.10
N LYS A 985 -3.99 -28.34 59.29
CA LYS A 985 -3.47 -27.79 60.55
C LYS A 985 -3.13 -26.30 60.50
N LYS A 986 -3.75 -25.54 59.59
CA LYS A 986 -3.62 -24.08 59.48
C LYS A 986 -4.74 -23.39 60.25
N TYR A 987 -4.80 -23.62 61.56
CA TYR A 987 -5.93 -23.20 62.40
C TYR A 987 -6.12 -21.67 62.47
N GLU A 988 -5.06 -20.88 62.32
CA GLU A 988 -5.20 -19.41 62.26
C GLU A 988 -5.97 -18.95 61.02
N ARG A 989 -5.72 -19.57 59.85
CA ARG A 989 -6.47 -19.26 58.61
C ARG A 989 -7.93 -19.71 58.69
N ALA A 990 -8.19 -20.87 59.31
CA ALA A 990 -9.55 -21.33 59.57
C ALA A 990 -10.30 -20.34 60.49
N LEU A 991 -9.64 -19.88 61.54
CA LEU A 991 -10.18 -18.92 62.49
C LEU A 991 -10.49 -17.56 61.85
N GLU A 992 -9.62 -17.04 60.99
CA GLU A 992 -9.89 -15.83 60.19
C GLU A 992 -11.10 -16.01 59.27
N CYS A 993 -11.19 -17.15 58.57
CA CYS A 993 -12.31 -17.48 57.70
C CYS A 993 -13.65 -17.46 58.45
N TYR A 994 -13.73 -18.14 59.59
CA TYR A 994 -14.95 -18.18 60.40
C TYR A 994 -15.32 -16.83 61.03
N ARG A 995 -14.33 -16.06 61.50
CA ARG A 995 -14.57 -14.72 62.06
C ARG A 995 -15.16 -13.77 61.03
N LEU A 996 -14.53 -13.66 59.86
CA LEU A 996 -15.03 -12.83 58.74
C LEU A 996 -16.44 -13.24 58.31
N SER A 997 -16.76 -14.53 58.42
CA SER A 997 -18.07 -15.05 58.04
C SER A 997 -19.16 -14.78 59.06
N LEU A 998 -18.82 -14.71 60.36
CA LEU A 998 -19.76 -14.31 61.42
C LEU A 998 -20.05 -12.81 61.41
N GLU A 999 -19.19 -11.98 60.82
CA GLU A 999 -19.53 -10.57 60.54
C GLU A 999 -20.62 -10.45 59.46
N ALA A 1000 -20.62 -11.36 58.48
CA ALA A 1000 -21.62 -11.43 57.41
C ALA A 1000 -22.94 -12.11 57.83
N ASP A 1001 -22.88 -13.14 58.69
CA ASP A 1001 -24.04 -13.79 59.31
C ASP A 1001 -23.78 -14.18 60.77
N ALA A 1002 -24.14 -13.28 61.68
CA ALA A 1002 -23.90 -13.41 63.11
C ALA A 1002 -24.78 -14.47 63.82
N SER A 1003 -25.68 -15.13 63.09
CA SER A 1003 -26.67 -16.07 63.65
C SER A 1003 -26.42 -17.54 63.28
N SER A 1004 -25.29 -17.86 62.65
CA SER A 1004 -24.91 -19.24 62.33
C SER A 1004 -24.27 -19.95 63.54
N GLU A 1005 -25.03 -20.83 64.19
CA GLU A 1005 -24.55 -21.60 65.33
C GLU A 1005 -23.43 -22.59 64.95
N GLU A 1006 -23.48 -23.15 63.75
CA GLU A 1006 -22.47 -24.08 63.23
C GLU A 1006 -21.09 -23.41 63.07
N LEU A 1007 -21.05 -22.21 62.48
CA LEU A 1007 -19.80 -21.44 62.34
C LEU A 1007 -19.21 -21.07 63.71
N CYS A 1008 -20.05 -20.74 64.68
CA CYS A 1008 -19.61 -20.50 66.05
C CYS A 1008 -18.94 -21.74 66.67
N ARG A 1009 -19.47 -22.95 66.44
CA ARG A 1009 -18.84 -24.19 66.92
C ARG A 1009 -17.46 -24.41 66.29
N HIS A 1010 -17.33 -24.25 64.98
CA HIS A 1010 -16.05 -24.39 64.29
C HIS A 1010 -15.02 -23.36 64.78
N LEU A 1011 -15.43 -22.10 64.96
CA LEU A 1011 -14.57 -21.05 65.52
C LEU A 1011 -14.12 -21.38 66.96
N MET A 1012 -15.03 -21.86 67.81
CA MET A 1012 -14.70 -22.30 69.17
C MET A 1012 -13.73 -23.50 69.18
N SER A 1013 -13.91 -24.45 68.27
CA SER A 1013 -13.02 -25.60 68.11
C SER A 1013 -11.61 -25.18 67.70
N CYS A 1014 -11.48 -24.29 66.70
CA CYS A 1014 -10.19 -23.74 66.28
C CYS A 1014 -9.49 -22.97 67.41
N LEU A 1015 -10.24 -22.15 68.17
CA LEU A 1015 -9.70 -21.43 69.33
C LEU A 1015 -9.24 -22.38 70.45
N MET A 1016 -9.95 -23.49 70.66
CA MET A 1016 -9.55 -24.53 71.61
C MET A 1016 -8.25 -25.22 71.17
N LEU A 1017 -8.08 -25.52 69.88
CA LEU A 1017 -6.87 -26.12 69.32
C LEU A 1017 -5.65 -25.18 69.30
N LEU A 1018 -5.89 -23.86 69.40
CA LEU A 1018 -4.86 -22.83 69.52
C LEU A 1018 -4.59 -22.41 70.98
N ASP A 1019 -5.11 -23.14 71.97
CA ASP A 1019 -5.02 -22.83 73.41
C ASP A 1019 -5.59 -21.44 73.81
N ARG A 1020 -6.49 -20.87 72.99
CA ARG A 1020 -7.14 -19.56 73.20
C ARG A 1020 -8.53 -19.71 73.84
N HIS A 1021 -8.61 -20.46 74.94
CA HIS A 1021 -9.89 -20.87 75.52
C HIS A 1021 -10.79 -19.72 76.01
N ALA A 1022 -10.20 -18.65 76.55
CA ALA A 1022 -10.96 -17.48 77.00
C ALA A 1022 -11.74 -16.81 75.85
N GLU A 1023 -11.11 -16.70 74.67
CA GLU A 1023 -11.75 -16.17 73.47
C GLU A 1023 -12.86 -17.10 72.95
N ALA A 1024 -12.69 -18.42 73.06
CA ALA A 1024 -13.73 -19.38 72.67
C ALA A 1024 -15.01 -19.20 73.52
N LEU A 1025 -14.86 -18.93 74.82
CA LEU A 1025 -15.99 -18.64 75.70
C LEU A 1025 -16.68 -17.29 75.38
N VAL A 1026 -15.92 -16.28 74.92
CA VAL A 1026 -16.50 -15.02 74.44
C VAL A 1026 -17.35 -15.24 73.19
N VAL A 1027 -16.84 -16.03 72.24
CA VAL A 1027 -17.57 -16.40 71.02
C VAL A 1027 -18.87 -17.14 71.36
N PHE A 1028 -18.86 -18.05 72.34
CA PHE A 1028 -20.07 -18.72 72.81
C PHE A 1028 -21.13 -17.73 73.33
N GLU A 1029 -20.73 -16.80 74.21
CA GLU A 1029 -21.69 -15.83 74.78
C GLU A 1029 -22.19 -14.82 73.75
N GLN A 1030 -21.43 -14.54 72.70
CA GLN A 1030 -21.90 -13.76 71.55
C GLN A 1030 -22.91 -14.57 70.71
N CYS A 1031 -22.60 -15.82 70.38
CA CYS A 1031 -23.49 -16.73 69.66
C CYS A 1031 -24.84 -16.89 70.38
N ARG A 1032 -24.80 -17.16 71.69
CA ARG A 1032 -26.00 -17.31 72.53
C ARG A 1032 -26.88 -16.06 72.52
N ARG A 1033 -26.27 -14.88 72.68
CA ARG A 1033 -27.00 -13.60 72.62
C ARG A 1033 -27.65 -13.37 71.25
N ASN A 1034 -26.95 -13.68 70.16
CA ASN A 1034 -27.48 -13.50 68.81
C ASN A 1034 -28.62 -14.49 68.49
N LEU A 1035 -28.50 -15.75 68.89
CA LEU A 1035 -29.57 -16.76 68.70
C LEU A 1035 -30.84 -16.38 69.48
N LEU A 1036 -30.69 -15.91 70.73
CA LEU A 1036 -31.81 -15.42 71.52
C LEU A 1036 -32.45 -14.16 70.91
N ALA A 1037 -31.64 -13.22 70.39
CA ALA A 1037 -32.15 -11.97 69.83
C ALA A 1037 -32.81 -12.13 68.45
N VAL A 1038 -32.30 -13.03 67.60
CA VAL A 1038 -32.75 -13.19 66.21
C VAL A 1038 -33.80 -14.30 66.08
N LEU A 1039 -33.63 -15.41 66.81
CA LEU A 1039 -34.44 -16.63 66.64
C LEU A 1039 -35.23 -17.01 67.91
N GLY A 1040 -34.94 -16.41 69.07
CA GLY A 1040 -35.62 -16.72 70.33
C GLY A 1040 -35.32 -18.11 70.90
N VAL A 1041 -34.22 -18.74 70.48
CA VAL A 1041 -33.84 -20.10 70.87
C VAL A 1041 -32.51 -20.15 71.63
N GLU A 1042 -32.37 -21.12 72.52
CA GLU A 1042 -31.11 -21.43 73.21
C GLU A 1042 -30.16 -22.26 72.30
N PRO A 1043 -28.83 -22.23 72.54
CA PRO A 1043 -27.87 -23.02 71.77
C PRO A 1043 -28.15 -24.53 71.86
N SER A 1044 -27.88 -25.23 70.77
CA SER A 1044 -28.04 -26.67 70.64
C SER A 1044 -27.16 -27.49 71.62
N PRO A 1045 -27.54 -28.74 71.93
CA PRO A 1045 -26.76 -29.62 72.81
C PRO A 1045 -25.31 -29.81 72.38
N ALA A 1046 -25.04 -29.85 71.06
CA ALA A 1046 -23.68 -30.00 70.52
C ALA A 1046 -22.78 -28.80 70.86
N THR A 1047 -23.33 -27.59 70.80
CA THR A 1047 -22.63 -26.35 71.17
C THR A 1047 -22.36 -26.29 72.67
N LEU A 1048 -23.33 -26.70 73.51
CA LEU A 1048 -23.18 -26.76 74.97
C LEU A 1048 -22.14 -27.80 75.40
N ALA A 1049 -22.08 -28.96 74.71
CA ALA A 1049 -21.08 -29.98 74.96
C ALA A 1049 -19.65 -29.47 74.68
N LEU A 1050 -19.45 -28.75 73.57
CA LEU A 1050 -18.14 -28.16 73.22
C LEU A 1050 -17.67 -27.15 74.28
N VAL A 1051 -18.57 -26.27 74.74
CA VAL A 1051 -18.25 -25.31 75.82
C VAL A 1051 -17.90 -26.02 77.12
N THR A 1052 -18.58 -27.13 77.43
CA THR A 1052 -18.29 -27.94 78.62
C THR A 1052 -16.89 -28.54 78.54
N ALA A 1053 -16.48 -29.04 77.36
CA ALA A 1053 -15.13 -29.52 77.11
C ALA A 1053 -14.08 -28.41 77.26
N ILE A 1054 -14.31 -27.22 76.68
CA ILE A 1054 -13.41 -26.06 76.80
C ILE A 1054 -13.25 -25.64 78.27
N ARG A 1055 -14.34 -25.62 79.05
CA ARG A 1055 -14.31 -25.29 80.49
C ARG A 1055 -13.58 -26.33 81.34
N ALA A 1056 -13.60 -27.60 80.93
CA ALA A 1056 -12.89 -28.68 81.61
C ALA A 1056 -11.37 -28.59 81.41
N VAL A 1057 -10.91 -28.06 80.28
CA VAL A 1057 -9.48 -27.82 79.99
C VAL A 1057 -8.96 -26.54 80.67
N CYS A 1058 -9.83 -25.56 80.95
CA CYS A 1058 -9.47 -24.33 81.67
C CYS A 1058 -9.36 -24.48 83.20
N ARG A 1059 -9.84 -25.60 83.77
CA ARG A 1059 -9.78 -25.91 85.20
C ARG A 1059 -8.58 -26.80 85.47
#